data_AF-A0AAN6L9M5-F1
#
_entry.id   AF-A0AAN6L9M5-F1
#
_cell.length_a   1.000
_cell.length_b   1.000
_cell.length_c   1.000
_cell.angle_alpha   90.00
_cell.angle_beta   90.00
_cell.angle_gamma   90.00
#
_symmetry.space_group_name_H-M   'P 1'
#
loop_
_entity.id
_entity.type
_entity.pdbx_description
1 polymer ?
#
loop_
_entity_poly.entity_id
_entity_poly.type
_entity_poly.pdbx_seq_one_letter_code
_entity_poly.pdbx_strand_id
1 'polypeptide(L)'
;MRLGDVVVGQPTPTSPAVIFYDSGKHLPNGMFERTGHLNSPPNRVLTALSAAKIYPQDMLKYLSRLTEGVPGMEFSFRDPGADQDRLFDASSTHRYQNDPACKLCDRTQIWTREEQQNRHPKIHYGTIATGVGLVRDPGLRDTQGYRLDALCFEMEAAGLAETLPCLVIRGISDYADSHKNDIWHGYASATAASFAKMLLMQISPIQNSTMQIPRTASAEHGDESWADECLVDLKSSPYEEHKNVNPDRKEGTCEWVLKDKKYTAWLHSKQDSLLWISADPGCGKSVLSKSLVDNELRDTGQHTVCYFFFKDNREQDNLCTALCALLHQLFRKQRHLLKHAREPYRANGKAIPKEVYELWRILMAAARDSNAGSVTCVLDALDECREKDRHILIRLLRGFYGDSQKAQERGFQWKILVTSRPYKNIEVEFTSSPVLRLQGEQKNSEIGGEIETVIRRDVDELAAIHRLSTAERNYILLKIHSISNRTYLWWRLVLIELKSCDRGQKIEIMSLPATVEQAYEGFLNQIPQDKREKAKTLLSIIVGARRPLKSREMDVAFRLALGDSSRTMEDLKKGKMDMKLYARDLLRLFVYVDEKSETIHLIHQTAKEFLVSNSDLDLSGSGWKHSLTERSVELILALLCVQYVLLEDFVVNRGEHYHENKYPFFHYATIYWPSHYRALHAFDKKAMFPLVLRELYNDEGENRYGRFKTITNEVRKIPDSRNPRSIHVAAFHGHDDILKWLLEVKRIDVNETTTIVYGSPTPLDLAGRRGHESTAQLLREKGGKTAAEFRNLRYGV
;
A
#
# COMPACT_ATOMS: atom_id res chain seq x y z
N MET A 1 -42.33 -5.92 14.21
CA MET A 1 -41.12 -6.42 13.52
C MET A 1 -40.56 -7.60 14.31
N ARG A 2 -39.96 -8.59 13.65
CA ARG A 2 -39.38 -9.80 14.25
C ARG A 2 -37.93 -9.97 13.81
N LEU A 3 -37.11 -10.69 14.58
CA LEU A 3 -35.78 -11.09 14.11
C LEU A 3 -35.94 -12.01 12.88
N GLY A 4 -35.07 -11.81 11.89
CA GLY A 4 -35.15 -12.46 10.57
C GLY A 4 -35.99 -11.71 9.53
N ASP A 5 -36.85 -10.76 9.93
CA ASP A 5 -37.56 -9.88 8.97
C ASP A 5 -36.58 -9.04 8.15
N VAL A 6 -37.05 -8.50 7.02
CA VAL A 6 -36.27 -7.59 6.16
C VAL A 6 -36.92 -6.22 6.15
N VAL A 7 -36.11 -5.18 6.35
CA VAL A 7 -36.53 -3.78 6.17
C VAL A 7 -35.84 -3.21 4.95
N VAL A 8 -36.61 -2.55 4.09
CA VAL A 8 -36.11 -1.93 2.86
C VAL A 8 -36.36 -0.42 2.95
N GLY A 9 -35.27 0.35 2.85
CA GLY A 9 -35.31 1.80 2.85
C GLY A 9 -36.07 2.31 1.64
N GLN A 10 -37.32 2.73 1.81
CA GLN A 10 -38.15 3.25 0.72
C GLN A 10 -38.51 4.71 0.98
N PRO A 11 -38.25 5.62 0.02
CA PRO A 11 -38.64 7.01 0.18
C PRO A 11 -40.18 7.14 0.11
N THR A 12 -40.73 7.99 0.97
CA THR A 12 -42.14 8.41 0.98
C THR A 12 -42.23 9.89 0.57
N PRO A 13 -43.42 10.43 0.29
CA PRO A 13 -43.57 11.86 -0.02
C PRO A 13 -43.07 12.80 1.08
N THR A 14 -43.03 12.33 2.33
CA THR A 14 -42.73 13.12 3.52
C THR A 14 -41.44 12.73 4.23
N SER A 15 -40.78 11.64 3.83
CA SER A 15 -39.58 11.12 4.49
C SER A 15 -38.66 10.39 3.50
N PRO A 16 -37.34 10.65 3.50
CA PRO A 16 -36.41 9.91 2.67
C PRO A 16 -36.28 8.44 3.12
N ALA A 17 -35.75 7.62 2.22
CA ALA A 17 -35.57 6.17 2.42
C ALA A 17 -34.71 5.85 3.64
N VAL A 18 -33.69 6.67 3.90
CA VAL A 18 -32.73 6.48 4.96
C VAL A 18 -32.34 7.83 5.53
N ILE A 19 -32.37 7.97 6.85
CA ILE A 19 -32.11 9.21 7.58
C ILE A 19 -30.93 9.00 8.53
N PHE A 20 -29.98 9.93 8.52
CA PHE A 20 -28.96 9.97 9.55
C PHE A 20 -29.56 10.40 10.89
N TYR A 21 -29.56 9.51 11.87
CA TYR A 21 -30.10 9.84 13.19
C TYR A 21 -29.13 10.65 14.05
N ASP A 22 -27.83 10.63 13.71
CA ASP A 22 -26.74 11.31 14.42
C ASP A 22 -26.11 12.49 13.64
N SER A 23 -26.65 12.85 12.46
CA SER A 23 -26.13 13.94 11.61
C SER A 23 -27.09 15.14 11.51
N GLY A 24 -26.70 16.26 12.12
CA GLY A 24 -27.47 17.50 12.16
C GLY A 24 -26.76 18.63 12.90
N LYS A 25 -27.37 19.81 12.90
CA LYS A 25 -26.93 21.01 13.62
C LYS A 25 -27.82 21.22 14.85
N HIS A 26 -27.20 21.52 15.99
CA HIS A 26 -27.97 21.96 17.16
C HIS A 26 -28.23 23.46 17.06
N LEU A 27 -29.50 23.84 17.18
CA LEU A 27 -29.94 25.22 17.25
C LEU A 27 -29.80 25.77 18.68
N PRO A 28 -29.66 27.10 18.85
CA PRO A 28 -29.43 27.73 20.17
C PRO A 28 -30.51 27.48 21.23
N ASN A 29 -31.71 27.07 20.81
CA ASN A 29 -32.83 26.71 21.69
C ASN A 29 -32.81 25.24 22.16
N GLY A 30 -31.73 24.50 21.90
CA GLY A 30 -31.61 23.08 22.24
C GLY A 30 -32.28 22.15 21.23
N MET A 31 -32.88 22.67 20.15
CA MET A 31 -33.50 21.84 19.12
C MET A 31 -32.45 21.35 18.11
N PHE A 32 -32.47 20.06 17.78
CA PHE A 32 -31.62 19.49 16.74
C PHE A 32 -32.27 19.63 15.36
N GLU A 33 -31.66 20.40 14.47
CA GLU A 33 -32.05 20.57 13.06
C GLU A 33 -31.24 19.63 12.16
N ARG A 34 -31.92 18.82 11.34
CA ARG A 34 -31.27 17.78 10.53
C ARG A 34 -30.56 18.41 9.34
N THR A 35 -29.36 17.90 9.00
CA THR A 35 -28.60 18.37 7.82
C THR A 35 -28.24 17.28 6.83
N GLY A 36 -28.65 16.03 7.03
CA GLY A 36 -28.28 14.91 6.15
C GLY A 36 -29.38 13.87 5.94
N HIS A 37 -29.53 13.43 4.69
CA HIS A 37 -30.29 12.25 4.26
C HIS A 37 -29.51 11.57 3.13
N LEU A 38 -29.72 10.27 2.90
CA LEU A 38 -29.11 9.59 1.75
C LEU A 38 -29.71 10.08 0.43
N ASN A 39 -28.88 10.06 -0.63
CA ASN A 39 -29.36 10.19 -2.00
C ASN A 39 -30.44 9.15 -2.29
N SER A 40 -31.52 9.55 -2.96
CA SER A 40 -32.61 8.62 -3.29
C SER A 40 -32.11 7.48 -4.19
N PRO A 41 -32.59 6.23 -3.99
CA PRO A 41 -32.20 5.12 -4.85
C PRO A 41 -32.51 5.42 -6.32
N PRO A 42 -31.71 4.93 -7.29
CA PRO A 42 -31.96 5.17 -8.71
C PRO A 42 -33.36 4.72 -9.12
N ASN A 43 -34.04 5.49 -10.00
CA ASN A 43 -35.42 5.20 -10.44
C ASN A 43 -35.62 3.77 -10.92
N ARG A 44 -34.64 3.20 -11.64
CA ARG A 44 -34.69 1.81 -12.09
C ARG A 44 -34.80 0.80 -10.95
N VAL A 45 -34.08 1.06 -9.84
CA VAL A 45 -34.14 0.23 -8.63
C VAL A 45 -35.49 0.40 -7.94
N LEU A 46 -36.05 1.61 -7.92
CA LEU A 46 -37.41 1.87 -7.38
C LEU A 46 -38.51 1.21 -8.23
N THR A 47 -38.36 1.19 -9.56
CA THR A 47 -39.26 0.47 -10.47
C THR A 47 -39.20 -1.04 -10.21
N ALA A 48 -37.99 -1.60 -10.12
CA ALA A 48 -37.79 -3.01 -9.78
C ALA A 48 -38.32 -3.35 -8.38
N LEU A 49 -38.18 -2.44 -7.42
CA LEU A 49 -38.73 -2.58 -6.08
C LEU A 49 -40.26 -2.66 -6.11
N SER A 50 -40.90 -1.85 -6.96
CA SER A 50 -42.35 -1.89 -7.16
C SER A 50 -42.81 -3.20 -7.79
N ALA A 51 -42.04 -3.76 -8.73
CA ALA A 51 -42.31 -5.07 -9.32
C ALA A 51 -42.09 -6.22 -8.32
N ALA A 52 -41.02 -6.16 -7.52
CA ALA A 52 -40.68 -7.18 -6.52
C ALA A 52 -41.75 -7.32 -5.42
N LYS A 53 -42.49 -6.24 -5.12
CA LYS A 53 -43.62 -6.26 -4.17
C LYS A 53 -44.80 -7.14 -4.61
N ILE A 54 -44.93 -7.40 -5.91
CA ILE A 54 -46.03 -8.20 -6.47
C ILE A 54 -45.81 -9.70 -6.19
N TYR A 55 -44.54 -10.14 -6.06
CA TYR A 55 -44.15 -11.55 -5.94
C TYR A 55 -43.28 -11.84 -4.70
N PRO A 56 -43.73 -11.54 -3.47
CA PRO A 56 -42.92 -11.72 -2.26
C PRO A 56 -42.55 -13.19 -1.99
N GLN A 57 -43.28 -14.15 -2.57
CA GLN A 57 -43.04 -15.59 -2.41
C GLN A 57 -41.71 -16.05 -3.02
N ASP A 58 -41.17 -15.32 -4.00
CA ASP A 58 -39.88 -15.66 -4.62
C ASP A 58 -38.72 -15.52 -3.64
N MET A 59 -38.84 -14.64 -2.64
CA MET A 59 -37.87 -14.53 -1.55
C MET A 59 -37.71 -15.87 -0.81
N LEU A 60 -38.82 -16.57 -0.50
CA LEU A 60 -38.79 -17.83 0.24
C LEU A 60 -38.10 -18.94 -0.56
N LYS A 61 -38.26 -18.94 -1.88
CA LYS A 61 -37.55 -19.86 -2.79
C LYS A 61 -36.04 -19.64 -2.78
N TYR A 62 -35.58 -18.39 -2.68
CA TYR A 62 -34.14 -18.11 -2.59
C TYR A 62 -33.59 -18.40 -1.20
N LEU A 63 -34.39 -18.15 -0.16
CA LEU A 63 -34.02 -18.43 1.21
C LEU A 63 -33.86 -19.93 1.45
N SER A 64 -34.81 -20.78 1.02
CA SER A 64 -34.71 -22.24 1.16
C SER A 64 -33.45 -22.80 0.50
N ARG A 65 -33.09 -22.29 -0.69
CA ARG A 65 -31.85 -22.66 -1.37
C ARG A 65 -30.58 -22.29 -0.60
N LEU A 66 -30.58 -21.16 0.12
CA LEU A 66 -29.44 -20.76 0.96
C LEU A 66 -29.35 -21.59 2.24
N THR A 67 -30.48 -21.96 2.83
CA THR A 67 -30.53 -22.72 4.09
C THR A 67 -30.33 -24.22 3.90
N GLU A 68 -30.63 -24.78 2.73
CA GLU A 68 -30.59 -26.23 2.45
C GLU A 68 -29.56 -26.64 1.40
N GLY A 69 -29.09 -25.72 0.55
CA GLY A 69 -28.41 -26.04 -0.71
C GLY A 69 -26.90 -25.75 -0.79
N VAL A 70 -26.26 -25.32 0.31
CA VAL A 70 -24.82 -24.97 0.32
C VAL A 70 -24.05 -25.95 1.20
N PRO A 71 -23.34 -26.94 0.63
CA PRO A 71 -22.55 -27.90 1.39
C PRO A 71 -21.54 -27.19 2.30
N GLY A 72 -21.58 -27.47 3.60
CA GLY A 72 -20.66 -26.90 4.60
C GLY A 72 -21.08 -25.55 5.21
N MET A 73 -22.21 -24.96 4.81
CA MET A 73 -22.79 -23.78 5.46
C MET A 73 -24.21 -23.99 5.99
N GLU A 74 -24.70 -25.23 5.96
CA GLU A 74 -26.08 -25.61 6.29
C GLU A 74 -26.55 -25.17 7.68
N PHE A 75 -25.66 -24.98 8.65
CA PHE A 75 -26.00 -24.56 10.01
C PHE A 75 -25.93 -23.04 10.22
N SER A 76 -25.14 -22.32 9.44
CA SER A 76 -24.83 -20.90 9.67
C SER A 76 -25.96 -19.95 9.27
N PHE A 77 -26.90 -20.40 8.44
CA PHE A 77 -27.99 -19.58 7.91
C PHE A 77 -29.38 -20.10 8.29
N ARG A 78 -29.47 -21.11 9.16
CA ARG A 78 -30.78 -21.61 9.61
C ARG A 78 -31.45 -20.63 10.56
N ASP A 79 -32.78 -20.64 10.53
CA ASP A 79 -33.60 -19.95 11.51
C ASP A 79 -33.24 -20.44 12.94
N PRO A 80 -32.79 -19.55 13.84
CA PRO A 80 -32.36 -19.94 15.19
C PRO A 80 -33.45 -20.48 16.12
N GLY A 81 -34.73 -20.36 15.79
CA GLY A 81 -35.83 -20.82 16.65
C GLY A 81 -36.66 -19.68 17.26
N ALA A 82 -37.95 -19.93 17.51
CA ALA A 82 -38.88 -18.92 18.04
C ALA A 82 -38.51 -18.53 19.49
N ASP A 83 -37.92 -19.46 20.23
CA ASP A 83 -37.40 -19.28 21.59
C ASP A 83 -36.18 -18.34 21.64
N GLN A 84 -35.54 -18.07 20.50
CA GLN A 84 -34.43 -17.13 20.36
C GLN A 84 -34.88 -15.73 19.87
N ASP A 85 -36.15 -15.55 19.47
CA ASP A 85 -36.72 -14.23 19.14
C ASP A 85 -37.24 -13.53 20.41
N ARG A 86 -36.31 -12.93 21.17
CA ARG A 86 -36.61 -12.29 22.45
C ARG A 86 -36.52 -10.77 22.33
N LEU A 87 -37.65 -10.10 22.51
CA LEU A 87 -37.71 -8.65 22.69
C LEU A 87 -37.93 -8.37 24.18
N PHE A 88 -36.95 -7.75 24.82
CA PHE A 88 -37.06 -7.36 26.23
C PHE A 88 -37.77 -6.02 26.37
N ASP A 89 -38.41 -5.81 27.52
CA ASP A 89 -38.95 -4.50 27.90
C ASP A 89 -37.82 -3.44 27.87
N ALA A 90 -38.13 -2.23 27.41
CA ALA A 90 -37.14 -1.16 27.27
C ALA A 90 -36.51 -0.74 28.61
N SER A 91 -37.19 -0.98 29.73
CA SER A 91 -36.66 -0.75 31.08
C SER A 91 -35.69 -1.84 31.56
N SER A 92 -35.65 -2.99 30.89
CA SER A 92 -34.74 -4.09 31.18
C SER A 92 -33.37 -3.83 30.55
N THR A 93 -32.33 -3.85 31.38
CA THR A 93 -30.93 -3.70 30.96
C THR A 93 -30.19 -5.01 31.12
N HIS A 94 -29.39 -5.38 30.13
CA HIS A 94 -28.51 -6.55 30.22
C HIS A 94 -27.43 -6.33 31.28
N ARG A 95 -27.41 -7.17 32.32
CA ARG A 95 -26.53 -7.00 33.50
C ARG A 95 -25.31 -7.95 33.53
N TYR A 96 -25.24 -8.91 32.62
CA TYR A 96 -24.29 -10.03 32.71
C TYR A 96 -23.29 -10.01 31.56
N GLN A 97 -22.17 -9.29 31.71
CA GLN A 97 -21.15 -9.10 30.66
C GLN A 97 -20.61 -10.41 30.03
N ASN A 98 -20.67 -11.55 30.75
CA ASN A 98 -20.21 -12.87 30.29
C ASN A 98 -21.35 -13.77 29.73
N ASP A 99 -22.54 -13.23 29.49
CA ASP A 99 -23.69 -13.96 28.94
C ASP A 99 -24.15 -13.38 27.59
N PRO A 100 -23.37 -13.63 26.51
CA PRO A 100 -23.67 -13.08 25.19
C PRO A 100 -24.94 -13.65 24.55
N ALA A 101 -25.51 -14.74 25.10
CA ALA A 101 -26.73 -15.37 24.59
C ALA A 101 -27.98 -15.05 25.43
N CYS A 102 -27.86 -14.14 26.41
CA CYS A 102 -28.95 -13.75 27.32
C CYS A 102 -29.63 -14.97 27.96
N LYS A 103 -28.85 -15.96 28.40
CA LYS A 103 -29.34 -17.17 29.10
C LYS A 103 -29.68 -16.89 30.57
N LEU A 104 -29.00 -15.92 31.18
CA LEU A 104 -29.12 -15.50 32.58
C LEU A 104 -30.06 -14.30 32.76
N CYS A 105 -30.51 -13.68 31.67
CA CYS A 105 -31.48 -12.57 31.71
C CYS A 105 -32.87 -13.05 32.15
N ASP A 106 -33.54 -12.21 32.94
CA ASP A 106 -34.88 -12.48 33.45
C ASP A 106 -35.90 -12.57 32.31
N ARG A 107 -36.46 -13.78 32.12
CA ARG A 107 -37.42 -14.07 31.05
C ARG A 107 -38.79 -13.44 31.30
N THR A 108 -39.09 -13.01 32.53
CA THR A 108 -40.36 -12.31 32.83
C THR A 108 -40.41 -10.92 32.20
N GLN A 109 -39.25 -10.35 31.86
CA GLN A 109 -39.11 -9.06 31.19
C GLN A 109 -39.22 -9.17 29.66
N ILE A 110 -39.50 -10.35 29.11
CA ILE A 110 -39.69 -10.53 27.66
C ILE A 110 -41.12 -10.14 27.30
N TRP A 111 -41.25 -9.25 26.32
CA TRP A 111 -42.54 -8.80 25.83
C TRP A 111 -43.31 -9.96 25.19
N THR A 112 -44.52 -10.24 25.69
CA THR A 112 -45.40 -11.28 25.13
C THR A 112 -46.03 -10.78 23.84
N ARG A 113 -45.78 -11.48 22.73
CA ARG A 113 -46.23 -11.09 21.38
C ARG A 113 -46.96 -12.27 20.75
N GLU A 114 -47.99 -12.01 19.96
CA GLU A 114 -48.80 -13.05 19.29
C GLU A 114 -47.93 -14.07 18.53
N GLU A 115 -48.27 -15.36 18.69
CA GLU A 115 -47.63 -16.45 17.94
C GLU A 115 -47.98 -16.34 16.46
N GLN A 116 -46.95 -16.34 15.60
CA GLN A 116 -47.17 -16.34 14.15
C GLN A 116 -47.43 -17.76 13.67
N GLN A 117 -48.52 -17.94 12.91
CA GLN A 117 -48.88 -19.25 12.32
C GLN A 117 -47.76 -19.82 11.43
N ASN A 118 -46.98 -18.95 10.74
CA ASN A 118 -45.83 -19.33 9.91
C ASN A 118 -44.62 -18.43 10.22
N ARG A 119 -43.42 -19.00 10.39
CA ARG A 119 -42.17 -18.26 10.73
C ARG A 119 -41.43 -17.66 9.51
N HIS A 120 -42.16 -17.38 8.44
CA HIS A 120 -41.56 -16.79 7.25
C HIS A 120 -41.21 -15.31 7.49
N PRO A 121 -40.03 -14.85 7.04
CA PRO A 121 -39.63 -13.46 7.22
C PRO A 121 -40.57 -12.52 6.48
N LYS A 122 -40.98 -11.44 7.14
CA LYS A 122 -41.80 -10.38 6.54
C LYS A 122 -40.92 -9.28 5.98
N ILE A 123 -41.40 -8.64 4.91
CA ILE A 123 -40.73 -7.49 4.31
C ILE A 123 -41.46 -6.22 4.73
N HIS A 124 -40.73 -5.29 5.32
CA HIS A 124 -41.22 -3.98 5.75
C HIS A 124 -40.59 -2.90 4.88
N TYR A 125 -41.37 -1.90 4.51
CA TYR A 125 -40.93 -0.79 3.68
C TYR A 125 -41.12 0.52 4.44
N GLY A 126 -40.06 1.30 4.56
CA GLY A 126 -40.12 2.58 5.27
C GLY A 126 -38.74 3.15 5.51
N THR A 127 -38.65 4.13 6.40
CA THR A 127 -37.39 4.82 6.69
C THR A 127 -36.48 3.94 7.55
N ILE A 128 -35.20 3.88 7.17
CA ILE A 128 -34.13 3.28 7.99
C ILE A 128 -33.31 4.40 8.64
N ALA A 129 -33.05 4.32 9.94
CA ALA A 129 -32.13 5.22 10.62
C ALA A 129 -30.70 4.70 10.43
N THR A 130 -29.79 5.55 9.95
CA THR A 130 -28.37 5.23 9.78
C THR A 130 -27.50 6.11 10.68
N GLY A 131 -26.36 5.61 11.17
CA GLY A 131 -25.43 6.39 11.97
C GLY A 131 -24.11 5.68 12.22
N VAL A 132 -23.12 6.38 12.74
CA VAL A 132 -21.76 5.85 12.96
C VAL A 132 -21.68 5.04 14.25
N GLY A 133 -22.61 5.24 15.18
CA GLY A 133 -22.65 4.57 16.49
C GLY A 133 -23.51 3.30 16.51
N LEU A 134 -23.10 2.31 17.29
CA LEU A 134 -23.92 1.14 17.55
C LEU A 134 -25.02 1.47 18.57
N VAL A 135 -26.28 1.35 18.17
CA VAL A 135 -27.41 1.54 19.08
C VAL A 135 -27.62 0.27 19.92
N ARG A 136 -27.36 0.40 21.23
CA ARG A 136 -27.65 -0.61 22.27
C ARG A 136 -28.52 -0.07 23.41
N ASP A 137 -29.04 1.14 23.25
CA ASP A 137 -29.88 1.78 24.25
C ASP A 137 -31.35 1.79 23.76
N PRO A 138 -32.26 1.04 24.43
CA PRO A 138 -33.68 1.06 24.13
C PRO A 138 -34.30 2.47 24.17
N GLY A 139 -33.83 3.33 25.07
CA GLY A 139 -34.35 4.69 25.21
C GLY A 139 -34.02 5.55 23.98
N LEU A 140 -32.76 5.51 23.54
CA LEU A 140 -32.35 6.14 22.29
C LEU A 140 -33.09 5.55 21.08
N ARG A 141 -33.22 4.23 21.01
CA ARG A 141 -33.94 3.52 19.94
C ARG A 141 -35.37 4.00 19.83
N ASP A 142 -36.13 4.03 20.93
CA ASP A 142 -37.55 4.38 20.91
C ASP A 142 -37.74 5.87 20.61
N THR A 143 -36.88 6.72 21.19
CA THR A 143 -36.91 8.18 20.97
C THR A 143 -36.61 8.53 19.51
N GLN A 144 -35.54 7.98 18.94
CA GLN A 144 -35.17 8.25 17.55
C GLN A 144 -36.10 7.53 16.57
N GLY A 145 -36.54 6.31 16.90
CA GLY A 145 -37.53 5.56 16.11
C GLY A 145 -38.82 6.36 15.93
N TYR A 146 -39.39 6.87 17.02
CA TYR A 146 -40.59 7.73 16.98
C TYR A 146 -40.32 9.05 16.24
N ARG A 147 -39.20 9.72 16.53
CA ARG A 147 -38.87 11.02 15.95
C ARG A 147 -38.61 10.98 14.44
N LEU A 148 -38.05 9.88 13.94
CA LEU A 148 -37.67 9.71 12.54
C LEU A 148 -38.71 8.93 11.74
N ASP A 149 -39.73 8.38 12.40
CA ASP A 149 -40.60 7.34 11.84
C ASP A 149 -39.77 6.19 11.24
N ALA A 150 -38.69 5.83 11.94
CA ALA A 150 -37.71 4.85 11.49
C ALA A 150 -38.07 3.44 11.96
N LEU A 151 -38.02 2.49 11.02
CA LEU A 151 -38.36 1.09 11.27
C LEU A 151 -37.22 0.32 11.94
N CYS A 152 -35.98 0.67 11.65
CA CYS A 152 -34.79 0.04 12.23
C CYS A 152 -33.57 0.96 12.14
N PHE A 153 -32.52 0.61 12.89
CA PHE A 153 -31.22 1.30 12.89
C PHE A 153 -30.18 0.50 12.12
N GLU A 154 -29.26 1.13 11.42
CA GLU A 154 -28.13 0.51 10.73
C GLU A 154 -26.86 1.38 10.78
N MET A 155 -25.68 0.82 10.50
CA MET A 155 -24.40 1.53 10.69
C MET A 155 -23.50 1.60 9.45
N GLU A 156 -23.79 0.83 8.42
CA GLU A 156 -22.90 0.56 7.31
C GLU A 156 -23.19 1.48 6.12
N ALA A 157 -24.45 1.87 5.92
CA ALA A 157 -24.85 2.80 4.86
C ALA A 157 -24.38 4.23 5.13
N ALA A 158 -24.15 4.61 6.40
CA ALA A 158 -23.63 5.92 6.80
C ALA A 158 -22.32 6.30 6.07
N GLY A 159 -21.45 5.32 5.80
CA GLY A 159 -20.17 5.52 5.09
C GLY A 159 -20.27 5.55 3.56
N LEU A 160 -21.40 5.12 2.99
CA LEU A 160 -21.67 5.09 1.53
C LEU A 160 -22.60 6.24 1.08
N ALA A 161 -23.20 6.91 2.05
CA ALA A 161 -24.35 7.78 1.93
C ALA A 161 -24.12 9.12 1.22
N GLU A 162 -22.90 9.64 1.27
CA GLU A 162 -22.56 10.93 0.65
C GLU A 162 -22.14 10.80 -0.83
N THR A 163 -21.91 9.57 -1.32
CA THR A 163 -21.24 9.34 -2.62
C THR A 163 -22.00 8.41 -3.59
N LEU A 164 -22.93 7.57 -3.11
CA LEU A 164 -23.63 6.58 -3.96
C LEU A 164 -25.16 6.61 -3.77
N PRO A 165 -25.96 6.89 -4.83
CA PRO A 165 -27.40 6.64 -4.81
C PRO A 165 -27.67 5.14 -4.71
N CYS A 166 -28.20 4.67 -3.58
CA CYS A 166 -28.38 3.24 -3.32
C CYS A 166 -29.66 2.93 -2.53
N LEU A 167 -30.15 1.70 -2.67
CA LEU A 167 -31.25 1.15 -1.87
C LEU A 167 -30.66 0.35 -0.71
N VAL A 168 -31.03 0.69 0.53
CA VAL A 168 -30.59 -0.03 1.72
C VAL A 168 -31.58 -1.15 2.05
N ILE A 169 -31.07 -2.36 2.21
CA ILE A 169 -31.82 -3.57 2.59
C ILE A 169 -31.17 -4.12 3.86
N ARG A 170 -31.93 -4.18 4.95
CA ARG A 170 -31.46 -4.67 6.25
C ARG A 170 -32.22 -5.91 6.66
N GLY A 171 -31.49 -6.98 6.98
CA GLY A 171 -32.03 -8.09 7.75
C GLY A 171 -32.04 -7.73 9.23
N ILE A 172 -33.15 -7.97 9.91
CA ILE A 172 -33.29 -7.66 11.34
C ILE A 172 -32.61 -8.75 12.16
N SER A 173 -31.41 -8.45 12.65
CA SER A 173 -30.62 -9.36 13.47
C SER A 173 -30.65 -9.04 14.97
N ASP A 174 -31.09 -7.82 15.32
CA ASP A 174 -31.21 -7.35 16.70
C ASP A 174 -32.29 -6.27 16.81
N TYR A 175 -32.67 -5.96 18.05
CA TYR A 175 -33.66 -4.93 18.39
C TYR A 175 -33.05 -3.60 18.82
N ALA A 176 -31.78 -3.34 18.49
CA ALA A 176 -31.05 -2.12 18.89
C ALA A 176 -31.14 -1.82 20.40
N ASP A 177 -31.07 -2.87 21.22
CA ASP A 177 -31.13 -2.80 22.68
C ASP A 177 -29.88 -3.39 23.34
N SER A 178 -29.88 -3.37 24.68
CA SER A 178 -28.76 -3.88 25.48
C SER A 178 -28.61 -5.40 25.42
N HIS A 179 -29.61 -6.12 24.90
CA HIS A 179 -29.66 -7.58 24.79
C HIS A 179 -29.25 -8.10 23.40
N LYS A 180 -28.80 -7.20 22.50
CA LYS A 180 -28.24 -7.53 21.19
C LYS A 180 -27.18 -8.63 21.29
N ASN A 181 -27.29 -9.63 20.42
CA ASN A 181 -26.35 -10.75 20.27
C ASN A 181 -26.28 -11.22 18.81
N ASP A 182 -25.30 -12.09 18.52
CA ASP A 182 -24.96 -12.45 17.14
C ASP A 182 -25.72 -13.70 16.61
N ILE A 183 -26.64 -14.28 17.41
CA ILE A 183 -27.34 -15.54 17.08
C ILE A 183 -28.10 -15.43 15.75
N TRP A 184 -28.70 -14.27 15.49
CA TRP A 184 -29.52 -14.02 14.31
C TRP A 184 -28.77 -13.45 13.12
N HIS A 185 -27.47 -13.12 13.25
CA HIS A 185 -26.69 -12.49 12.18
C HIS A 185 -26.71 -13.31 10.89
N GLY A 186 -26.53 -14.63 10.99
CA GLY A 186 -26.55 -15.54 9.85
C GLY A 186 -27.89 -15.55 9.13
N TYR A 187 -28.98 -15.88 9.84
CA TYR A 187 -30.32 -15.95 9.25
C TYR A 187 -30.79 -14.59 8.70
N ALA A 188 -30.60 -13.49 9.43
CA ALA A 188 -30.97 -12.16 8.98
C ALA A 188 -30.19 -11.73 7.71
N SER A 189 -28.92 -12.10 7.61
CA SER A 189 -28.14 -11.88 6.38
C SER A 189 -28.70 -12.68 5.20
N ALA A 190 -29.10 -13.93 5.44
CA ALA A 190 -29.70 -14.79 4.42
C ALA A 190 -31.07 -14.24 3.93
N THR A 191 -31.91 -13.72 4.83
CA THR A 191 -33.20 -13.13 4.44
C THR A 191 -33.01 -11.83 3.65
N ALA A 192 -32.08 -10.96 4.06
CA ALA A 192 -31.72 -9.75 3.31
C ALA A 192 -31.15 -10.06 1.92
N ALA A 193 -30.24 -11.02 1.83
CA ALA A 193 -29.65 -11.46 0.55
C ALA A 193 -30.68 -12.10 -0.38
N SER A 194 -31.63 -12.87 0.18
CA SER A 194 -32.74 -13.46 -0.58
C SER A 194 -33.65 -12.39 -1.17
N PHE A 195 -33.96 -11.34 -0.40
CA PHE A 195 -34.68 -10.17 -0.91
C PHE A 195 -33.88 -9.43 -1.99
N ALA A 196 -32.60 -9.17 -1.76
CA ALA A 196 -31.73 -8.50 -2.73
C ALA A 196 -31.67 -9.28 -4.06
N LYS A 197 -31.58 -10.60 -4.00
CA LYS A 197 -31.64 -11.46 -5.18
C LYS A 197 -32.97 -11.35 -5.91
N MET A 198 -34.08 -11.45 -5.19
CA MET A 198 -35.43 -11.27 -5.76
C MET A 198 -35.56 -9.91 -6.46
N LEU A 199 -35.06 -8.84 -5.86
CA LEU A 199 -35.05 -7.50 -6.44
C LEU A 199 -34.19 -7.42 -7.71
N LEU A 200 -32.97 -7.95 -7.67
CA LEU A 200 -32.05 -7.93 -8.81
C LEU A 200 -32.60 -8.69 -10.02
N MET A 201 -33.37 -9.76 -9.80
CA MET A 201 -34.04 -10.51 -10.88
C MET A 201 -35.12 -9.70 -11.61
N GLN A 202 -35.63 -8.61 -11.01
CA GLN A 202 -36.57 -7.68 -11.64
C GLN A 202 -35.85 -6.56 -12.41
N ILE A 203 -34.54 -6.42 -12.25
CA ILE A 203 -33.75 -5.42 -12.96
C ILE A 203 -33.23 -6.09 -14.25
N SER A 204 -33.79 -5.73 -15.39
CA SER A 204 -33.27 -6.19 -16.69
C SER A 204 -31.77 -5.89 -16.78
N PRO A 205 -30.92 -6.79 -17.30
CA PRO A 205 -29.53 -6.46 -17.59
C PRO A 205 -29.44 -5.27 -18.56
N ILE A 206 -28.43 -4.41 -18.42
CA ILE A 206 -28.15 -3.39 -19.44
C ILE A 206 -27.66 -4.15 -20.69
N GLN A 207 -28.55 -4.38 -21.65
CA GLN A 207 -28.14 -4.64 -23.02
C GLN A 207 -27.59 -3.33 -23.54
N ASN A 208 -26.33 -3.32 -23.99
CA ASN A 208 -25.68 -2.20 -24.66
C ASN A 208 -26.61 -1.59 -25.72
N SER A 209 -27.30 -0.54 -25.32
CA SER A 209 -28.08 0.31 -26.19
C SER A 209 -27.75 1.72 -25.75
N THR A 210 -27.01 2.38 -26.63
CA THR A 210 -26.65 3.81 -26.63
C THR A 210 -27.72 4.65 -25.93
N MET A 211 -27.48 5.00 -24.66
CA MET A 211 -28.22 6.08 -24.02
C MET A 211 -27.67 7.40 -24.55
N GLN A 212 -28.25 7.87 -25.64
CA GLN A 212 -28.29 9.30 -25.93
C GLN A 212 -29.07 9.98 -24.81
N ILE A 213 -28.42 10.85 -24.04
CA ILE A 213 -29.06 11.78 -23.11
C ILE A 213 -28.85 13.20 -23.67
N PRO A 214 -29.86 14.09 -23.61
CA PRO A 214 -29.98 15.24 -24.50
C PRO A 214 -28.87 16.27 -24.30
N ARG A 215 -28.43 16.85 -25.42
CA ARG A 215 -27.63 18.08 -25.46
C ARG A 215 -28.39 19.22 -24.78
N THR A 216 -28.01 19.57 -23.56
CA THR A 216 -28.11 20.96 -23.09
C THR A 216 -26.75 21.59 -23.24
N ALA A 217 -26.61 22.38 -24.31
CA ALA A 217 -25.46 23.22 -24.55
C ALA A 217 -25.42 24.34 -23.50
N SER A 218 -24.55 24.22 -22.50
CA SER A 218 -24.01 25.37 -21.77
C SER A 218 -22.80 24.94 -20.91
N ALA A 219 -21.65 25.53 -21.25
CA ALA A 219 -20.39 25.62 -20.50
C ALA A 219 -19.34 24.49 -20.61
N GLU A 220 -18.69 24.37 -21.77
CA GLU A 220 -17.47 23.57 -21.99
C GLU A 220 -16.16 24.25 -21.52
N HIS A 221 -16.14 25.01 -20.43
CA HIS A 221 -14.90 25.73 -20.01
C HIS A 221 -14.41 25.38 -18.59
N GLY A 222 -14.95 24.34 -17.94
CA GLY A 222 -14.58 23.93 -16.57
C GLY A 222 -14.14 22.47 -16.38
N ASP A 223 -14.10 21.63 -17.43
CA ASP A 223 -13.98 20.17 -17.28
C ASP A 223 -12.56 19.60 -17.54
N GLU A 224 -11.56 20.41 -17.92
CA GLU A 224 -10.18 19.94 -18.13
C GLU A 224 -9.29 20.02 -16.87
N SER A 225 -9.57 20.92 -15.91
CA SER A 225 -8.70 21.13 -14.73
C SER A 225 -8.50 19.87 -13.89
N TRP A 226 -9.58 19.12 -13.62
CA TRP A 226 -9.48 17.92 -12.78
C TRP A 226 -8.68 16.80 -13.45
N ALA A 227 -8.68 16.72 -14.79
CA ALA A 227 -8.02 15.67 -15.54
C ALA A 227 -6.50 15.82 -15.44
N ASP A 228 -6.00 17.05 -15.56
CA ASP A 228 -4.59 17.36 -15.35
C ASP A 228 -4.19 17.21 -13.88
N GLU A 229 -5.02 17.64 -12.93
CA GLU A 229 -4.77 17.44 -11.50
C GLU A 229 -4.69 15.94 -11.15
N CYS A 230 -5.61 15.13 -11.69
CA CYS A 230 -5.61 13.68 -11.51
C CYS A 230 -4.33 13.04 -12.06
N LEU A 231 -3.89 13.44 -13.25
CA LEU A 231 -2.63 12.96 -13.82
C LEU A 231 -1.43 13.35 -12.94
N VAL A 232 -1.39 14.59 -12.44
CA VAL A 232 -0.32 15.05 -11.54
C VAL A 232 -0.30 14.22 -10.25
N ASP A 233 -1.46 13.98 -9.64
CA ASP A 233 -1.56 13.19 -8.41
C ASP A 233 -1.22 11.71 -8.62
N LEU A 234 -1.56 11.14 -9.79
CA LEU A 234 -1.18 9.77 -10.18
C LEU A 234 0.30 9.65 -10.55
N LYS A 235 1.01 10.74 -10.87
CA LYS A 235 2.46 10.75 -11.11
C LYS A 235 3.24 10.70 -9.78
N SER A 236 2.99 9.65 -8.99
CA SER A 236 3.58 9.49 -7.65
C SER A 236 5.02 8.98 -7.65
N SER A 237 5.59 8.60 -8.80
CA SER A 237 6.98 8.17 -8.93
C SER A 237 7.62 8.48 -10.29
N PRO A 238 8.96 8.60 -10.36
CA PRO A 238 9.70 8.69 -11.61
C PRO A 238 9.95 7.29 -12.22
N TYR A 239 8.88 6.54 -12.49
CA TYR A 239 8.95 5.15 -12.97
C TYR A 239 9.78 4.96 -14.26
N GLU A 240 9.92 5.98 -15.12
CA GLU A 240 10.80 5.95 -16.29
C GLU A 240 12.28 5.87 -15.89
N GLU A 241 12.70 6.67 -14.91
CA GLU A 241 14.07 6.67 -14.39
C GLU A 241 14.36 5.33 -13.72
N HIS A 242 13.43 4.83 -12.91
CA HIS A 242 13.55 3.52 -12.24
C HIS A 242 13.79 2.37 -13.23
N LYS A 243 13.07 2.33 -14.36
CA LYS A 243 13.32 1.36 -15.43
C LYS A 243 14.71 1.53 -16.03
N ASN A 244 15.10 2.76 -16.33
CA ASN A 244 16.29 3.09 -17.12
C ASN A 244 17.61 2.95 -16.37
N VAL A 245 17.57 2.72 -15.05
CA VAL A 245 18.74 2.27 -14.27
C VAL A 245 19.25 0.90 -14.75
N ASN A 246 18.37 0.06 -15.29
CA ASN A 246 18.76 -1.24 -15.85
C ASN A 246 19.47 -1.07 -17.21
N PRO A 247 20.54 -1.83 -17.48
CA PRO A 247 21.25 -1.75 -18.76
C PRO A 247 20.40 -2.29 -19.91
N ASP A 248 20.75 -1.91 -21.14
CA ASP A 248 20.12 -2.44 -22.34
C ASP A 248 20.48 -3.90 -22.57
N ARG A 249 19.55 -4.64 -23.17
CA ARG A 249 19.74 -6.03 -23.58
C ARG A 249 20.85 -6.12 -24.63
N LYS A 250 21.81 -7.03 -24.42
CA LYS A 250 22.80 -7.40 -25.44
C LYS A 250 22.19 -8.35 -26.46
N GLU A 251 22.54 -8.18 -27.73
CA GLU A 251 22.11 -9.08 -28.81
C GLU A 251 22.43 -10.55 -28.50
N GLY A 252 21.48 -11.45 -28.80
CA GLY A 252 21.61 -12.89 -28.52
C GLY A 252 21.34 -13.31 -27.07
N THR A 253 20.89 -12.40 -26.20
CA THR A 253 20.49 -12.72 -24.81
C THR A 253 18.98 -12.66 -24.62
N CYS A 254 18.47 -13.20 -23.52
CA CYS A 254 17.03 -13.30 -23.19
C CYS A 254 16.22 -14.17 -24.19
N GLU A 255 16.90 -14.93 -25.05
CA GLU A 255 16.28 -15.75 -26.10
C GLU A 255 15.52 -16.93 -25.50
N TRP A 256 15.98 -17.44 -24.35
CA TRP A 256 15.33 -18.47 -23.54
C TRP A 256 13.89 -18.10 -23.14
N VAL A 257 13.52 -16.81 -23.15
CA VAL A 257 12.13 -16.33 -23.02
C VAL A 257 11.52 -16.01 -24.37
N LEU A 258 12.19 -15.20 -25.19
CA LEU A 258 11.61 -14.67 -26.43
C LEU A 258 11.23 -15.76 -27.44
N LYS A 259 11.96 -16.90 -27.42
CA LYS A 259 11.67 -18.09 -28.24
C LYS A 259 10.87 -19.16 -27.50
N ASP A 260 10.52 -18.94 -26.24
CA ASP A 260 9.77 -19.92 -25.45
C ASP A 260 8.31 -19.99 -25.91
N LYS A 261 7.83 -21.22 -26.10
CA LYS A 261 6.45 -21.48 -26.55
C LYS A 261 5.40 -20.87 -25.62
N LYS A 262 5.65 -20.81 -24.31
CA LYS A 262 4.72 -20.20 -23.34
C LYS A 262 4.67 -18.69 -23.50
N TYR A 263 5.82 -18.04 -23.68
CA TYR A 263 5.86 -16.60 -23.94
C TYR A 263 5.15 -16.26 -25.27
N THR A 264 5.44 -16.99 -26.34
CA THR A 264 4.78 -16.81 -27.64
C THR A 264 3.27 -17.05 -27.55
N ALA A 265 2.84 -18.08 -26.82
CA ALA A 265 1.41 -18.36 -26.60
C ALA A 265 0.72 -17.22 -25.82
N TRP A 266 1.36 -16.68 -24.80
CA TRP A 266 0.83 -15.52 -24.06
C TRP A 266 0.78 -14.27 -24.94
N LEU A 267 1.83 -13.99 -25.71
CA LEU A 267 1.93 -12.81 -26.57
C LEU A 267 0.81 -12.80 -27.63
N HIS A 268 0.49 -13.96 -28.22
CA HIS A 268 -0.56 -14.08 -29.25
C HIS A 268 -1.94 -14.50 -28.71
N SER A 269 -2.10 -14.67 -27.40
CA SER A 269 -3.39 -14.96 -26.77
C SER A 269 -4.44 -13.90 -27.13
N LYS A 270 -5.65 -14.33 -27.50
CA LYS A 270 -6.81 -13.46 -27.73
C LYS A 270 -7.67 -13.24 -26.47
N GLN A 271 -7.23 -13.78 -25.34
CA GLN A 271 -7.87 -13.62 -24.04
C GLN A 271 -6.97 -12.80 -23.10
N ASP A 272 -7.60 -12.21 -22.09
CA ASP A 272 -6.88 -11.63 -20.96
C ASP A 272 -6.01 -12.74 -20.33
N SER A 273 -4.69 -12.54 -20.26
CA SER A 273 -3.77 -13.57 -19.79
C SER A 273 -2.67 -13.02 -18.87
N LEU A 274 -2.31 -13.82 -17.87
CA LEU A 274 -1.23 -13.56 -16.92
C LEU A 274 -0.05 -14.49 -17.17
N LEU A 275 1.13 -13.91 -17.40
CA LEU A 275 2.40 -14.61 -17.52
C LEU A 275 3.28 -14.29 -16.31
N TRP A 276 3.76 -15.33 -15.65
CA TRP A 276 4.76 -15.22 -14.59
C TRP A 276 6.08 -15.81 -15.06
N ILE A 277 7.13 -15.00 -15.09
CA ILE A 277 8.50 -15.41 -15.40
C ILE A 277 9.28 -15.48 -14.09
N SER A 278 9.65 -16.68 -13.68
CA SER A 278 10.57 -16.91 -12.55
C SER A 278 11.96 -17.21 -13.07
N ALA A 279 13.00 -16.76 -12.37
CA ALA A 279 14.39 -17.18 -12.60
C ALA A 279 15.24 -16.82 -11.39
N ASP A 280 16.41 -17.44 -11.26
CA ASP A 280 17.34 -17.16 -10.17
C ASP A 280 17.90 -15.71 -10.19
N PRO A 281 18.45 -15.22 -9.07
CA PRO A 281 19.09 -13.91 -9.01
C PRO A 281 20.22 -13.79 -10.03
N GLY A 282 20.31 -12.64 -10.70
CA GLY A 282 21.36 -12.40 -11.70
C GLY A 282 21.16 -13.09 -13.05
N CYS A 283 20.01 -13.71 -13.33
CA CYS A 283 19.67 -14.29 -14.64
C CYS A 283 19.12 -13.27 -15.67
N GLY A 284 19.14 -11.98 -15.37
CA GLY A 284 18.78 -10.93 -16.35
C GLY A 284 17.30 -10.58 -16.48
N LYS A 285 16.45 -10.96 -15.51
CA LYS A 285 14.99 -10.68 -15.53
C LYS A 285 14.65 -9.20 -15.74
N SER A 286 15.30 -8.28 -15.02
CA SER A 286 15.04 -6.84 -15.20
C SER A 286 15.51 -6.29 -16.54
N VAL A 287 16.58 -6.86 -17.11
CA VAL A 287 17.06 -6.53 -18.47
C VAL A 287 16.06 -7.04 -19.52
N LEU A 288 15.52 -8.25 -19.32
CA LEU A 288 14.42 -8.78 -20.12
C LEU A 288 13.19 -7.87 -20.04
N SER A 289 12.71 -7.53 -18.84
CA SER A 289 11.54 -6.65 -18.65
C SER A 289 11.72 -5.29 -19.33
N LYS A 290 12.90 -4.68 -19.20
CA LYS A 290 13.23 -3.43 -19.90
C LYS A 290 13.17 -3.62 -21.42
N SER A 291 13.80 -4.67 -21.96
CA SER A 291 13.77 -4.96 -23.39
C SER A 291 12.36 -5.23 -23.91
N LEU A 292 11.54 -5.94 -23.14
CA LEU A 292 10.15 -6.20 -23.50
C LEU A 292 9.37 -4.90 -23.65
N VAL A 293 9.54 -3.97 -22.72
CA VAL A 293 8.89 -2.65 -22.75
C VAL A 293 9.41 -1.80 -23.90
N ASP A 294 10.73 -1.69 -24.05
CA ASP A 294 11.35 -0.74 -24.99
C ASP A 294 11.35 -1.23 -26.45
N ASN A 295 11.50 -2.54 -26.66
CA ASN A 295 11.81 -3.10 -27.99
C ASN A 295 10.78 -4.11 -28.51
N GLU A 296 10.22 -4.97 -27.66
CA GLU A 296 9.44 -6.13 -28.13
C GLU A 296 7.93 -5.84 -28.18
N LEU A 297 7.35 -5.35 -27.08
CA LEU A 297 5.89 -5.19 -26.95
C LEU A 297 5.36 -3.95 -27.68
N ARG A 298 6.12 -2.83 -27.63
CA ARG A 298 5.90 -1.51 -28.24
C ARG A 298 4.48 -0.92 -28.17
N ASP A 299 4.40 0.39 -27.97
CA ASP A 299 3.14 1.10 -28.15
C ASP A 299 2.76 1.14 -29.64
N THR A 300 1.50 0.82 -29.94
CA THR A 300 0.89 1.02 -31.26
C THR A 300 -0.44 1.76 -31.08
N GLY A 301 -1.05 2.25 -32.16
CA GLY A 301 -2.37 2.87 -32.07
C GLY A 301 -3.47 1.97 -31.49
N GLN A 302 -3.25 0.65 -31.44
CA GLN A 302 -4.18 -0.35 -30.89
C GLN A 302 -3.61 -1.12 -29.69
N HIS A 303 -2.37 -0.83 -29.25
CA HIS A 303 -1.70 -1.53 -28.15
C HIS A 303 -0.98 -0.54 -27.24
N THR A 304 -1.26 -0.58 -25.94
CA THR A 304 -0.59 0.28 -24.95
C THR A 304 0.19 -0.56 -23.95
N VAL A 305 1.46 -0.22 -23.77
CA VAL A 305 2.34 -0.87 -22.79
C VAL A 305 2.51 0.02 -21.58
N CYS A 306 2.24 -0.51 -20.39
CA CYS A 306 2.50 0.16 -19.11
C CYS A 306 3.46 -0.69 -18.29
N TYR A 307 4.26 -0.07 -17.42
CA TYR A 307 5.22 -0.84 -16.62
C TYR A 307 5.47 -0.26 -15.25
N PHE A 308 5.94 -1.12 -14.34
CA PHE A 308 6.50 -0.72 -13.07
C PHE A 308 7.61 -1.69 -12.66
N PHE A 309 8.69 -1.17 -12.10
CA PHE A 309 9.84 -1.94 -11.65
C PHE A 309 9.90 -1.83 -10.13
N PHE A 310 9.57 -2.92 -9.44
CA PHE A 310 9.68 -2.95 -7.99
C PHE A 310 11.15 -2.94 -7.58
N LYS A 311 11.43 -2.25 -6.47
CA LYS A 311 12.73 -2.30 -5.80
C LYS A 311 12.53 -2.33 -4.30
N ASP A 312 13.44 -3.02 -3.59
CA ASP A 312 13.46 -3.10 -2.13
C ASP A 312 13.92 -1.76 -1.50
N ASN A 313 13.07 -0.74 -1.68
CA ASN A 313 13.15 0.58 -1.09
C ASN A 313 11.74 1.18 -1.01
N ARG A 314 11.52 2.16 -0.12
CA ARG A 314 10.17 2.66 0.20
C ARG A 314 9.48 3.44 -0.92
N GLU A 315 10.22 3.83 -1.96
CA GLU A 315 9.66 4.54 -3.12
C GLU A 315 9.10 3.58 -4.16
N GLN A 316 9.61 2.34 -4.20
CA GLN A 316 9.37 1.38 -5.27
C GLN A 316 8.86 0.02 -4.77
N ASP A 317 8.69 -0.19 -3.47
CA ASP A 317 8.24 -1.46 -2.89
C ASP A 317 6.70 -1.58 -2.77
N ASN A 318 5.95 -0.50 -3.03
CA ASN A 318 4.54 -0.41 -2.67
C ASN A 318 3.57 -0.49 -3.88
N LEU A 319 2.42 -1.12 -3.65
CA LEU A 319 1.41 -1.37 -4.68
C LEU A 319 0.68 -0.10 -5.13
N CYS A 320 0.44 0.85 -4.23
CA CYS A 320 -0.17 2.13 -4.59
C CYS A 320 0.63 2.84 -5.68
N THR A 321 1.94 3.00 -5.48
CA THR A 321 2.84 3.61 -6.46
C THR A 321 2.84 2.84 -7.77
N ALA A 322 2.83 1.50 -7.74
CA ALA A 322 2.77 0.69 -8.94
C ALA A 322 1.48 0.94 -9.73
N LEU A 323 0.31 0.92 -9.09
CA LEU A 323 -0.98 1.15 -9.76
C LEU A 323 -1.11 2.59 -10.27
N CYS A 324 -0.68 3.57 -9.48
CA CYS A 324 -0.60 4.98 -9.90
C CYS A 324 0.28 5.14 -11.15
N ALA A 325 1.46 4.51 -11.18
CA ALA A 325 2.35 4.54 -12.34
C ALA A 325 1.71 3.92 -13.59
N LEU A 326 1.00 2.79 -13.45
CA LEU A 326 0.31 2.15 -14.57
C LEU A 326 -0.83 3.03 -15.10
N LEU A 327 -1.68 3.56 -14.20
CA LEU A 327 -2.78 4.45 -14.57
C LEU A 327 -2.29 5.74 -15.22
N HIS A 328 -1.26 6.37 -14.64
CA HIS A 328 -0.65 7.56 -15.22
C HIS A 328 -0.14 7.30 -16.64
N GLN A 329 0.56 6.19 -16.89
CA GLN A 329 1.03 5.83 -18.24
C GLN A 329 -0.13 5.60 -19.20
N LEU A 330 -1.15 4.85 -18.78
CA LEU A 330 -2.32 4.55 -19.59
C LEU A 330 -3.06 5.83 -19.98
N PHE A 331 -3.36 6.70 -19.01
CA PHE A 331 -4.07 7.96 -19.23
C PHE A 331 -3.27 9.00 -19.98
N ARG A 332 -1.95 9.07 -19.77
CA ARG A 332 -1.09 9.97 -20.53
C ARG A 332 -1.05 9.60 -22.02
N LYS A 333 -1.05 8.29 -22.34
CA LYS A 333 -1.08 7.79 -23.71
C LYS A 333 -2.49 7.84 -24.31
N GLN A 334 -3.51 7.66 -23.49
CA GLN A 334 -4.91 7.57 -23.90
C GLN A 334 -5.80 8.42 -22.99
N ARG A 335 -5.81 9.73 -23.22
CA ARG A 335 -6.51 10.70 -22.34
C ARG A 335 -8.01 10.47 -22.25
N HIS A 336 -8.64 9.91 -23.28
CA HIS A 336 -10.08 9.59 -23.26
C HIS A 336 -10.47 8.56 -22.20
N LEU A 337 -9.52 7.76 -21.71
CA LEU A 337 -9.76 6.79 -20.64
C LEU A 337 -9.83 7.43 -19.25
N LEU A 338 -9.43 8.69 -19.08
CA LEU A 338 -9.53 9.41 -17.80
C LEU A 338 -10.96 9.47 -17.27
N LYS A 339 -11.97 9.39 -18.16
CA LYS A 339 -13.39 9.29 -17.77
C LYS A 339 -13.66 8.23 -16.70
N HIS A 340 -12.89 7.13 -16.67
CA HIS A 340 -13.01 6.07 -15.67
C HIS A 340 -12.51 6.47 -14.27
N ALA A 341 -11.62 7.47 -14.20
CA ALA A 341 -11.10 8.01 -12.95
C ALA A 341 -11.92 9.21 -12.44
N ARG A 342 -12.82 9.81 -13.26
CA ARG A 342 -13.53 11.04 -12.94
C ARG A 342 -14.31 10.97 -11.62
N GLU A 343 -15.20 10.00 -11.50
CA GLU A 343 -16.05 9.88 -10.30
C GLU A 343 -15.25 9.42 -9.06
N PRO A 344 -14.37 8.41 -9.15
CA PRO A 344 -13.49 8.07 -8.03
C PRO A 344 -12.62 9.26 -7.56
N TYR A 345 -12.06 10.02 -8.50
CA TYR A 345 -11.23 11.18 -8.18
C TYR A 345 -12.04 12.34 -7.60
N ARG A 346 -13.29 12.56 -8.03
CA ARG A 346 -14.19 13.52 -7.37
C ARG A 346 -14.53 13.12 -5.94
N ALA A 347 -14.75 11.83 -5.68
CA ALA A 347 -15.13 11.34 -4.36
C ALA A 347 -13.96 11.37 -3.36
N ASN A 348 -12.75 11.05 -3.81
CA ASN A 348 -11.60 10.87 -2.92
C ASN A 348 -10.53 11.98 -3.05
N GLY A 349 -10.57 12.77 -4.12
CA GLY A 349 -9.59 13.80 -4.44
C GLY A 349 -8.15 13.28 -4.35
N LYS A 350 -7.32 14.02 -3.62
CA LYS A 350 -5.89 13.72 -3.39
C LYS A 350 -5.63 12.46 -2.55
N ALA A 351 -6.67 11.80 -2.05
CA ALA A 351 -6.52 10.52 -1.36
C ALA A 351 -6.46 9.32 -2.34
N ILE A 352 -6.92 9.46 -3.59
CA ILE A 352 -6.92 8.37 -4.60
C ILE A 352 -5.58 7.62 -4.69
N PRO A 353 -4.41 8.30 -4.73
CA PRO A 353 -3.14 7.60 -4.83
C PRO A 353 -2.81 6.66 -3.66
N LYS A 354 -3.63 6.64 -2.60
CA LYS A 354 -3.48 5.77 -1.43
C LYS A 354 -4.53 4.64 -1.38
N GLU A 355 -5.52 4.67 -2.26
CA GLU A 355 -6.65 3.73 -2.27
C GLU A 355 -6.40 2.58 -3.25
N VAL A 356 -5.69 1.54 -2.80
CA VAL A 356 -5.28 0.38 -3.62
C VAL A 356 -6.45 -0.22 -4.42
N TYR A 357 -7.58 -0.46 -3.75
CA TYR A 357 -8.72 -1.14 -4.38
C TYR A 357 -9.42 -0.25 -5.42
N GLU A 358 -9.48 1.07 -5.19
CA GLU A 358 -10.03 2.01 -6.17
C GLU A 358 -9.10 2.17 -7.38
N LEU A 359 -7.79 2.30 -7.15
CA LEU A 359 -6.80 2.33 -8.23
C LEU A 359 -6.88 1.07 -9.10
N TRP A 360 -7.02 -0.10 -8.48
CA TRP A 360 -7.22 -1.36 -9.20
C TRP A 360 -8.52 -1.35 -10.01
N ARG A 361 -9.64 -0.92 -9.42
CA ARG A 361 -10.93 -0.80 -10.14
C ARG A 361 -10.85 0.12 -11.35
N ILE A 362 -10.23 1.28 -11.20
CA ILE A 362 -10.02 2.24 -12.30
C ILE A 362 -9.17 1.61 -13.40
N LEU A 363 -8.07 0.94 -13.03
CA LEU A 363 -7.17 0.30 -14.00
C LEU A 363 -7.90 -0.79 -14.78
N MET A 364 -8.66 -1.64 -14.08
CA MET A 364 -9.48 -2.68 -14.72
C MET A 364 -10.51 -2.09 -15.69
N ALA A 365 -11.22 -1.02 -15.28
CA ALA A 365 -12.24 -0.38 -16.11
C ALA A 365 -11.63 0.28 -17.35
N ALA A 366 -10.51 0.99 -17.18
CA ALA A 366 -9.79 1.65 -18.26
C ALA A 366 -9.17 0.65 -19.24
N ALA A 367 -8.53 -0.41 -18.75
CA ALA A 367 -7.88 -1.43 -19.58
C ALA A 367 -8.88 -2.32 -20.35
N ARG A 368 -10.13 -2.41 -19.88
CA ARG A 368 -11.22 -3.16 -20.55
C ARG A 368 -12.16 -2.29 -21.39
N ASP A 369 -11.89 -0.99 -21.51
CA ASP A 369 -12.64 -0.13 -22.43
C ASP A 369 -12.36 -0.58 -23.87
N SER A 370 -13.40 -0.72 -24.69
CA SER A 370 -13.22 -1.11 -26.10
C SER A 370 -12.37 -0.12 -26.88
N ASN A 371 -12.34 1.15 -26.44
CA ASN A 371 -11.52 2.20 -27.03
C ASN A 371 -10.09 2.21 -26.48
N ALA A 372 -9.75 1.32 -25.54
CA ALA A 372 -8.39 1.19 -25.03
C ALA A 372 -7.47 0.42 -26.00
N GLY A 373 -8.05 -0.38 -26.88
CA GLY A 373 -7.31 -1.43 -27.59
C GLY A 373 -6.75 -2.45 -26.61
N SER A 374 -5.71 -3.17 -27.01
CA SER A 374 -5.03 -4.11 -26.12
C SER A 374 -4.10 -3.36 -25.17
N VAL A 375 -4.09 -3.75 -23.90
CA VAL A 375 -3.23 -3.17 -22.87
C VAL A 375 -2.34 -4.26 -22.30
N THR A 376 -1.03 -4.01 -22.23
CA THR A 376 -0.08 -4.92 -21.58
C THR A 376 0.62 -4.21 -20.43
N CYS A 377 0.54 -4.77 -19.22
CA CYS A 377 1.28 -4.26 -18.06
C CYS A 377 2.46 -5.19 -17.71
N VAL A 378 3.65 -4.62 -17.57
CA VAL A 378 4.88 -5.33 -17.14
C VAL A 378 5.25 -4.92 -15.73
N LEU A 379 5.23 -5.88 -14.80
CA LEU A 379 5.61 -5.69 -13.40
C LEU A 379 6.90 -6.47 -13.12
N ASP A 380 8.01 -5.75 -13.04
CA ASP A 380 9.33 -6.34 -12.82
C ASP A 380 9.63 -6.52 -11.32
N ALA A 381 10.26 -7.64 -10.97
CA ALA A 381 10.79 -7.96 -9.64
C ALA A 381 9.75 -7.95 -8.51
N LEU A 382 8.63 -8.66 -8.69
CA LEU A 382 7.56 -8.75 -7.68
C LEU A 382 8.06 -9.24 -6.31
N ASP A 383 9.16 -9.99 -6.24
CA ASP A 383 9.80 -10.37 -4.99
C ASP A 383 10.34 -9.18 -4.18
N GLU A 384 10.63 -8.05 -4.83
CA GLU A 384 11.03 -6.79 -4.20
C GLU A 384 9.83 -5.90 -3.82
N CYS A 385 8.58 -6.35 -4.07
CA CYS A 385 7.38 -5.71 -3.52
C CYS A 385 7.18 -6.10 -2.05
N ARG A 386 6.85 -5.11 -1.23
CA ARG A 386 6.54 -5.26 0.19
C ARG A 386 5.50 -6.36 0.40
N GLU A 387 5.78 -7.26 1.34
CA GLU A 387 5.04 -8.52 1.51
C GLU A 387 3.51 -8.37 1.58
N LYS A 388 3.00 -7.43 2.39
CA LYS A 388 1.55 -7.15 2.49
C LYS A 388 0.94 -6.75 1.14
N ASP A 389 1.64 -5.90 0.40
CA ASP A 389 1.19 -5.36 -0.89
C ASP A 389 1.28 -6.41 -1.99
N ARG A 390 2.35 -7.22 -1.97
CA ARG A 390 2.54 -8.36 -2.86
C ARG A 390 1.40 -9.36 -2.73
N HIS A 391 1.02 -9.70 -1.49
CA HIS A 391 -0.11 -10.60 -1.23
C HIS A 391 -1.43 -10.06 -1.79
N ILE A 392 -1.68 -8.75 -1.58
CA ILE A 392 -2.87 -8.09 -2.14
C ILE A 392 -2.86 -8.14 -3.66
N LEU A 393 -1.73 -7.81 -4.30
CA LEU A 393 -1.60 -7.83 -5.76
C LEU A 393 -1.85 -9.22 -6.34
N ILE A 394 -1.23 -10.26 -5.78
CA ILE A 394 -1.43 -11.64 -6.26
C ILE A 394 -2.89 -12.03 -6.12
N ARG A 395 -3.55 -11.68 -5.01
CA ARG A 395 -4.99 -11.93 -4.82
C ARG A 395 -5.85 -11.21 -5.87
N LEU A 396 -5.56 -9.95 -6.18
CA LEU A 396 -6.28 -9.18 -7.20
C LEU A 396 -6.10 -9.80 -8.60
N LEU A 397 -4.87 -10.17 -8.95
CA LEU A 397 -4.54 -10.86 -10.20
C LEU A 397 -5.29 -12.21 -10.30
N ARG A 398 -5.32 -12.98 -9.22
CA ARG A 398 -6.05 -14.27 -9.16
C ARG A 398 -7.55 -14.10 -9.35
N GLY A 399 -8.16 -13.16 -8.64
CA GLY A 399 -9.59 -12.88 -8.78
C GLY A 399 -9.93 -12.49 -10.22
N PHE A 400 -9.11 -11.64 -10.83
CA PHE A 400 -9.34 -11.18 -12.19
C PHE A 400 -9.18 -12.28 -13.25
N TYR A 401 -8.04 -12.98 -13.27
CA TYR A 401 -7.75 -13.98 -14.31
C TYR A 401 -8.43 -15.34 -14.05
N GLY A 402 -8.80 -15.65 -12.81
CA GLY A 402 -9.63 -16.81 -12.48
C GLY A 402 -11.02 -16.74 -13.11
N ASP A 403 -11.64 -15.56 -13.12
CA ASP A 403 -12.96 -15.34 -13.71
C ASP A 403 -12.91 -15.15 -15.24
N SER A 404 -11.78 -14.70 -15.78
CA SER A 404 -11.62 -14.35 -17.20
C SER A 404 -11.62 -15.55 -18.15
N GLN A 405 -11.33 -16.77 -17.69
CA GLN A 405 -11.37 -17.97 -18.54
C GLN A 405 -12.77 -18.34 -19.06
N LYS A 406 -13.82 -17.65 -18.57
CA LYS A 406 -15.21 -17.80 -19.06
C LYS A 406 -15.62 -16.73 -20.07
N ALA A 407 -14.73 -15.79 -20.42
CA ALA A 407 -15.06 -14.66 -21.28
C ALA A 407 -14.92 -15.01 -22.78
N GLN A 408 -15.87 -14.53 -23.58
CA GLN A 408 -15.89 -14.64 -25.05
C GLN A 408 -14.66 -13.95 -25.67
N GLU A 409 -14.18 -14.44 -26.81
CA GLU A 409 -13.10 -13.80 -27.56
C GLU A 409 -13.44 -12.34 -27.89
N ARG A 410 -12.55 -11.41 -27.53
CA ARG A 410 -12.69 -9.97 -27.81
C ARG A 410 -11.59 -9.51 -28.76
N GLY A 411 -11.85 -8.43 -29.49
CA GLY A 411 -10.86 -7.78 -30.35
C GLY A 411 -9.74 -7.03 -29.60
N PHE A 412 -9.79 -6.99 -28.27
CA PHE A 412 -8.82 -6.34 -27.38
C PHE A 412 -8.58 -7.20 -26.14
N GLN A 413 -7.39 -7.14 -25.56
CA GLN A 413 -7.01 -7.95 -24.39
C GLN A 413 -6.25 -7.12 -23.36
N TRP A 414 -6.46 -7.43 -22.08
CA TRP A 414 -5.61 -6.94 -21.00
C TRP A 414 -4.68 -8.05 -20.50
N LYS A 415 -3.39 -7.87 -20.78
CA LYS A 415 -2.34 -8.84 -20.44
C LYS A 415 -1.45 -8.29 -19.34
N ILE A 416 -1.05 -9.14 -18.41
CA ILE A 416 -0.08 -8.80 -17.37
C ILE A 416 1.07 -9.78 -17.43
N LEU A 417 2.29 -9.25 -17.38
CA LEU A 417 3.53 -9.99 -17.22
C LEU A 417 4.14 -9.60 -15.88
N VAL A 418 4.48 -10.60 -15.07
CA VAL A 418 5.16 -10.44 -13.80
C VAL A 418 6.49 -11.18 -13.84
N THR A 419 7.57 -10.55 -13.38
CA THR A 419 8.83 -11.26 -13.11
C THR A 419 9.06 -11.39 -11.61
N SER A 420 9.65 -12.49 -11.16
CA SER A 420 10.12 -12.62 -9.78
C SER A 420 11.24 -13.65 -9.63
N ARG A 421 11.85 -13.72 -8.46
CA ARG A 421 12.59 -14.91 -8.02
C ARG A 421 11.61 -16.07 -7.70
N PRO A 422 12.04 -17.34 -7.79
CA PRO A 422 11.19 -18.52 -7.51
C PRO A 422 11.06 -18.77 -5.99
N TYR A 423 10.70 -17.75 -5.21
CA TYR A 423 10.50 -17.93 -3.78
C TYR A 423 9.24 -18.75 -3.50
N LYS A 424 9.35 -19.69 -2.55
CA LYS A 424 8.28 -20.65 -2.24
C LYS A 424 6.97 -19.98 -1.81
N ASN A 425 7.04 -18.86 -1.09
CA ASN A 425 5.85 -18.09 -0.70
C ASN A 425 5.12 -17.53 -1.92
N ILE A 426 5.83 -16.93 -2.87
CA ILE A 426 5.26 -16.43 -4.13
C ILE A 426 4.69 -17.57 -4.98
N GLU A 427 5.42 -18.68 -5.07
CA GLU A 427 4.99 -19.87 -5.81
C GLU A 427 3.68 -20.44 -5.27
N VAL A 428 3.58 -20.63 -3.96
CA VAL A 428 2.37 -21.13 -3.30
C VAL A 428 1.17 -20.23 -3.58
N GLU A 429 1.37 -18.91 -3.55
CA GLU A 429 0.29 -17.95 -3.82
C GLU A 429 -0.22 -18.02 -5.27
N PHE A 430 0.65 -18.28 -6.25
CA PHE A 430 0.29 -18.44 -7.67
C PHE A 430 -0.19 -19.84 -8.06
N THR A 431 0.08 -20.89 -7.27
CA THR A 431 -0.19 -22.30 -7.62
C THR A 431 -1.68 -22.59 -7.88
N SER A 432 -2.58 -21.80 -7.29
CA SER A 432 -4.03 -21.96 -7.41
C SER A 432 -4.68 -21.06 -8.47
N SER A 433 -3.97 -20.75 -9.56
CA SER A 433 -4.37 -19.72 -10.55
C SER A 433 -4.08 -20.18 -11.99
N PRO A 434 -4.84 -19.72 -13.00
CA PRO A 434 -4.54 -19.95 -14.43
C PRO A 434 -3.32 -19.13 -14.91
N VAL A 435 -2.27 -19.01 -14.09
CA VAL A 435 -1.04 -18.29 -14.42
C VAL A 435 -0.18 -19.17 -15.30
N LEU A 436 0.20 -18.65 -16.46
CA LEU A 436 1.21 -19.30 -17.28
C LEU A 436 2.59 -19.02 -16.64
N ARG A 437 3.23 -20.05 -16.08
CA ARG A 437 4.58 -19.90 -15.49
C ARG A 437 5.67 -20.36 -16.45
N LEU A 438 6.64 -19.48 -16.71
CA LEU A 438 7.88 -19.76 -17.42
C LEU A 438 9.03 -19.78 -16.39
N GLN A 439 9.63 -20.97 -16.21
CA GLN A 439 10.61 -21.25 -15.15
C GLN A 439 12.03 -21.18 -15.72
N GLY A 440 12.70 -20.06 -15.53
CA GLY A 440 14.10 -19.87 -15.91
C GLY A 440 15.06 -20.68 -15.05
N GLU A 441 14.70 -20.95 -13.80
CA GLU A 441 15.45 -21.83 -12.88
C GLU A 441 15.57 -23.29 -13.38
N GLN A 442 14.73 -23.69 -14.35
CA GLN A 442 14.80 -24.99 -15.03
C GLN A 442 15.54 -24.94 -16.38
N LYS A 443 15.95 -23.74 -16.83
CA LYS A 443 16.57 -23.49 -18.14
C LYS A 443 18.05 -23.10 -18.01
N ASN A 444 18.73 -23.64 -17.00
CA ASN A 444 20.12 -23.30 -16.69
C ASN A 444 21.10 -23.56 -17.86
N SER A 445 20.83 -24.56 -18.71
CA SER A 445 21.63 -24.84 -19.90
C SER A 445 21.47 -23.78 -21.00
N GLU A 446 20.22 -23.38 -21.32
CA GLU A 446 19.92 -22.32 -22.29
C GLU A 446 20.52 -20.99 -21.84
N ILE A 447 20.22 -20.58 -20.60
CA ILE A 447 20.74 -19.34 -20.00
C ILE A 447 22.27 -19.39 -19.93
N GLY A 448 22.85 -20.53 -19.55
CA GLY A 448 24.29 -20.73 -19.51
C GLY A 448 24.96 -20.58 -20.88
N GLY A 449 24.32 -21.02 -21.96
CA GLY A 449 24.80 -20.85 -23.33
C GLY A 449 24.76 -19.38 -23.80
N GLU A 450 23.73 -18.63 -23.41
CA GLU A 450 23.67 -17.19 -23.69
C GLU A 450 24.73 -16.41 -22.90
N ILE A 451 24.94 -16.76 -21.63
CA ILE A 451 25.99 -16.19 -20.78
C ILE A 451 27.37 -16.47 -21.40
N GLU A 452 27.61 -17.69 -21.88
CA GLU A 452 28.85 -18.06 -22.58
C GLU A 452 29.12 -17.20 -23.81
N THR A 453 28.08 -16.91 -24.59
CA THR A 453 28.18 -16.03 -25.76
C THR A 453 28.59 -14.62 -25.36
N VAL A 454 28.00 -14.09 -24.28
CA VAL A 454 28.38 -12.78 -23.73
C VAL A 454 29.81 -12.78 -23.19
N ILE A 455 30.21 -13.81 -22.46
CA ILE A 455 31.57 -13.97 -21.94
C ILE A 455 32.59 -13.91 -23.07
N ARG A 456 32.39 -14.73 -24.12
CA ARG A 456 33.31 -14.77 -25.27
C ARG A 456 33.46 -13.40 -25.92
N ARG A 457 32.34 -12.74 -26.23
CA ARG A 457 32.34 -11.40 -26.83
C ARG A 457 33.06 -10.38 -25.95
N ASP A 458 32.79 -10.38 -24.65
CA ASP A 458 33.39 -9.43 -23.71
C ASP A 458 34.89 -9.71 -23.50
N VAL A 459 35.32 -10.98 -23.51
CA VAL A 459 36.74 -11.37 -23.46
C VAL A 459 37.47 -11.02 -24.76
N ASP A 460 36.82 -11.17 -25.91
CA ASP A 460 37.38 -10.77 -27.21
C ASP A 460 37.62 -9.26 -27.27
N GLU A 461 36.65 -8.48 -26.79
CA GLU A 461 36.78 -7.02 -26.65
C GLU A 461 37.92 -6.65 -25.70
N LEU A 462 38.02 -7.32 -24.55
CA LEU A 462 39.09 -7.12 -23.58
C LEU A 462 40.46 -7.47 -24.17
N ALA A 463 40.57 -8.58 -24.90
CA ALA A 463 41.78 -8.98 -25.59
C ALA A 463 42.22 -7.94 -26.63
N ALA A 464 41.28 -7.34 -27.35
CA ALA A 464 41.57 -6.26 -28.30
C ALA A 464 42.07 -4.98 -27.60
N ILE A 465 41.42 -4.56 -26.51
CA ILE A 465 41.77 -3.33 -25.77
C ILE A 465 43.14 -3.46 -25.08
N HIS A 466 43.39 -4.60 -24.45
CA HIS A 466 44.61 -4.87 -23.70
C HIS A 466 45.72 -5.52 -24.54
N ARG A 467 45.45 -5.80 -25.82
CA ARG A 467 46.37 -6.48 -26.76
C ARG A 467 46.88 -7.83 -26.23
N LEU A 468 45.98 -8.60 -25.64
CA LEU A 468 46.30 -9.94 -25.12
C LEU A 468 46.63 -10.90 -26.27
N SER A 469 47.59 -11.79 -26.04
CA SER A 469 47.90 -12.88 -26.96
C SER A 469 46.76 -13.90 -27.02
N THR A 470 46.70 -14.68 -28.11
CA THR A 470 45.73 -15.77 -28.25
C THR A 470 45.83 -16.79 -27.11
N ALA A 471 47.03 -17.03 -26.59
CA ALA A 471 47.25 -17.92 -25.46
C ALA A 471 46.63 -17.39 -24.16
N GLU A 472 46.84 -16.10 -23.85
CA GLU A 472 46.27 -15.44 -22.67
C GLU A 472 44.74 -15.40 -22.73
N ARG A 473 44.18 -15.03 -23.89
CA ARG A 473 42.74 -15.07 -24.16
C ARG A 473 42.15 -16.46 -23.91
N ASN A 474 42.76 -17.50 -24.49
CA ASN A 474 42.27 -18.86 -24.35
C ASN A 474 42.40 -19.36 -22.90
N TYR A 475 43.45 -18.95 -22.19
CA TYR A 475 43.63 -19.26 -20.78
C TYR A 475 42.53 -18.64 -19.89
N ILE A 476 42.17 -17.38 -20.14
CA ILE A 476 41.04 -16.70 -19.46
C ILE A 476 39.74 -17.50 -19.68
N LEU A 477 39.43 -17.83 -20.94
CA LEU A 477 38.23 -18.60 -21.28
C LEU A 477 38.23 -19.98 -20.61
N LEU A 478 39.33 -20.72 -20.65
CA LEU A 478 39.45 -22.03 -20.01
C LEU A 478 39.20 -21.96 -18.49
N LYS A 479 39.72 -20.92 -17.82
CA LYS A 479 39.49 -20.74 -16.38
C LYS A 479 38.03 -20.40 -16.11
N ILE A 480 37.43 -19.49 -16.86
CA ILE A 480 36.01 -19.13 -16.71
C ILE A 480 35.10 -20.34 -16.96
N HIS A 481 35.44 -21.21 -17.93
CA HIS A 481 34.72 -22.44 -18.20
C HIS A 481 34.77 -23.46 -17.05
N SER A 482 35.80 -23.42 -16.22
CA SER A 482 35.93 -24.32 -15.06
C SER A 482 34.96 -23.99 -13.92
N ILE A 483 34.31 -22.82 -13.96
CA ILE A 483 33.41 -22.35 -12.90
C ILE A 483 31.97 -22.75 -13.22
N SER A 484 31.33 -23.44 -12.28
CA SER A 484 29.93 -23.88 -12.38
C SER A 484 28.96 -22.75 -12.00
N ASN A 485 27.70 -22.85 -12.46
CA ASN A 485 26.59 -21.96 -12.07
C ASN A 485 26.84 -20.45 -12.31
N ARG A 486 27.45 -20.12 -13.43
CA ARG A 486 27.72 -18.73 -13.86
C ARG A 486 26.41 -17.99 -14.12
N THR A 487 26.27 -16.81 -13.54
CA THR A 487 25.16 -15.87 -13.80
C THR A 487 25.67 -14.62 -14.53
N TYR A 488 24.78 -13.82 -15.14
CA TYR A 488 25.19 -12.53 -15.72
C TYR A 488 25.77 -11.59 -14.67
N LEU A 489 25.25 -11.63 -13.45
CA LEU A 489 25.79 -10.84 -12.34
C LEU A 489 27.22 -11.27 -12.00
N TRP A 490 27.45 -12.58 -11.82
CA TRP A 490 28.80 -13.10 -11.57
C TRP A 490 29.77 -12.67 -12.67
N TRP A 491 29.39 -12.85 -13.94
CA TRP A 491 30.23 -12.44 -15.06
C TRP A 491 30.51 -10.94 -15.06
N ARG A 492 29.51 -10.11 -14.77
CA ARG A 492 29.69 -8.66 -14.67
C ARG A 492 30.74 -8.29 -13.63
N LEU A 493 30.71 -8.93 -12.45
CA LEU A 493 31.69 -8.67 -11.39
C LEU A 493 33.11 -9.05 -11.83
N VAL A 494 33.28 -10.25 -12.40
CA VAL A 494 34.56 -10.74 -12.92
C VAL A 494 35.07 -9.85 -14.06
N LEU A 495 34.22 -9.49 -15.00
CA LEU A 495 34.59 -8.65 -16.14
C LEU A 495 35.11 -7.29 -15.69
N ILE A 496 34.49 -6.67 -14.68
CA ILE A 496 34.96 -5.38 -14.19
C ILE A 496 36.32 -5.52 -13.48
N GLU A 497 36.53 -6.61 -12.72
CA GLU A 497 37.83 -6.91 -12.12
C GLU A 497 38.91 -7.09 -13.20
N LEU A 498 38.64 -7.87 -14.25
CA LEU A 498 39.54 -8.05 -15.39
C LEU A 498 39.87 -6.74 -16.11
N LYS A 499 38.88 -5.85 -16.29
CA LYS A 499 39.08 -4.51 -16.88
C LYS A 499 39.92 -3.60 -16.00
N SER A 500 39.97 -3.86 -14.69
CA SER A 500 40.70 -3.04 -13.72
C SER A 500 42.17 -3.45 -13.58
N CYS A 501 42.60 -4.58 -14.14
CA CYS A 501 44.00 -5.01 -14.15
C CYS A 501 44.84 -4.15 -15.11
N ASP A 502 45.93 -3.58 -14.60
CA ASP A 502 46.82 -2.75 -15.41
C ASP A 502 47.73 -3.59 -16.33
N ARG A 503 48.15 -3.04 -17.49
CA ARG A 503 48.84 -3.75 -18.59
C ARG A 503 50.12 -4.50 -18.20
N GLY A 504 50.70 -4.22 -17.01
CA GLY A 504 51.96 -4.79 -16.54
C GLY A 504 51.83 -5.85 -15.44
N GLN A 505 50.66 -6.02 -14.82
CA GLN A 505 50.42 -7.15 -13.93
C GLN A 505 49.96 -8.33 -14.79
N LYS A 506 50.72 -9.43 -14.81
CA LYS A 506 50.17 -10.71 -15.29
C LYS A 506 48.83 -10.85 -14.57
N ILE A 507 47.73 -10.91 -15.32
CA ILE A 507 46.41 -11.14 -14.72
C ILE A 507 46.59 -12.40 -13.88
N GLU A 508 46.60 -12.29 -12.56
CA GLU A 508 46.63 -13.44 -11.66
C GLU A 508 45.23 -14.06 -11.71
N ILE A 509 44.87 -14.60 -12.87
CA ILE A 509 43.65 -15.37 -13.19
C ILE A 509 43.49 -16.59 -12.25
N MET A 510 44.51 -16.87 -11.44
CA MET A 510 44.56 -17.94 -10.45
C MET A 510 43.49 -17.78 -9.35
N SER A 511 42.97 -16.58 -9.09
CA SER A 511 42.05 -16.30 -7.97
C SER A 511 40.65 -15.82 -8.38
N LEU A 512 40.15 -16.17 -9.57
CA LEU A 512 38.77 -15.84 -9.95
C LEU A 512 37.76 -16.42 -8.94
N PRO A 513 36.77 -15.63 -8.48
CA PRO A 513 35.79 -16.09 -7.50
C PRO A 513 34.87 -17.15 -8.10
N ALA A 514 34.63 -18.25 -7.39
CA ALA A 514 33.74 -19.31 -7.86
C ALA A 514 32.25 -18.96 -7.70
N THR A 515 31.92 -17.99 -6.82
CA THR A 515 30.54 -17.54 -6.57
C THR A 515 30.45 -16.02 -6.47
N VAL A 516 29.22 -15.49 -6.56
CA VAL A 516 28.96 -14.05 -6.37
C VAL A 516 29.36 -13.59 -4.95
N GLU A 517 29.11 -14.42 -3.93
CA GLU A 517 29.49 -14.11 -2.55
C GLU A 517 31.02 -14.04 -2.38
N GLN A 518 31.77 -14.96 -3.00
CA GLN A 518 33.24 -14.90 -2.97
C GLN A 518 33.78 -13.67 -3.70
N ALA A 519 33.13 -13.24 -4.79
CA ALA A 519 33.49 -12.00 -5.47
C ALA A 519 33.31 -10.79 -4.55
N TYR A 520 32.17 -10.70 -3.88
CA TYR A 520 31.87 -9.66 -2.89
C TYR A 520 32.89 -9.63 -1.73
N GLU A 521 33.15 -10.79 -1.13
CA GLU A 521 34.14 -10.94 -0.06
C GLU A 521 35.55 -10.52 -0.54
N GLY A 522 35.92 -10.91 -1.76
CA GLY A 522 37.18 -10.52 -2.39
C GLY A 522 37.32 -9.01 -2.56
N PHE A 523 36.29 -8.34 -3.10
CA PHE A 523 36.33 -6.89 -3.31
C PHE A 523 36.43 -6.11 -2.01
N LEU A 524 35.67 -6.51 -0.99
CA LEU A 524 35.66 -5.81 0.29
C LEU A 524 36.92 -6.12 1.13
N ASN A 525 37.54 -7.30 0.97
CA ASN A 525 38.80 -7.63 1.65
C ASN A 525 39.99 -6.84 1.13
N GLN A 526 39.93 -6.33 -0.11
CA GLN A 526 40.94 -5.43 -0.67
C GLN A 526 40.90 -4.03 -0.02
N ILE A 527 39.89 -3.72 0.80
CA ILE A 527 39.82 -2.45 1.55
C ILE A 527 40.89 -2.45 2.66
N PRO A 528 41.79 -1.44 2.70
CA PRO A 528 42.79 -1.29 3.75
C PRO A 528 42.17 -1.30 5.16
N GLN A 529 42.84 -1.95 6.12
CA GLN A 529 42.31 -2.13 7.48
C GLN A 529 41.89 -0.82 8.15
N ASP A 530 42.67 0.25 7.96
CA ASP A 530 42.41 1.61 8.48
C ASP A 530 41.15 2.27 7.89
N LYS A 531 40.67 1.77 6.74
CA LYS A 531 39.47 2.26 6.04
C LYS A 531 38.26 1.36 6.18
N ARG A 532 38.38 0.18 6.80
CA ARG A 532 37.29 -0.80 6.90
C ARG A 532 36.08 -0.27 7.67
N GLU A 533 36.31 0.43 8.78
CA GLU A 533 35.22 1.04 9.55
C GLU A 533 34.51 2.15 8.75
N LYS A 534 35.26 2.96 8.00
CA LYS A 534 34.68 3.95 7.06
C LYS A 534 33.82 3.28 5.99
N ALA A 535 34.30 2.16 5.43
CA ALA A 535 33.55 1.39 4.45
C ALA A 535 32.27 0.78 5.04
N LYS A 536 32.32 0.21 6.25
CA LYS A 536 31.14 -0.31 6.96
C LYS A 536 30.12 0.78 7.23
N THR A 537 30.55 1.97 7.66
CA THR A 537 29.66 3.12 7.88
C THR A 537 28.99 3.53 6.57
N LEU A 538 29.76 3.67 5.49
CA LEU A 538 29.21 4.04 4.19
C LEU A 538 28.21 2.99 3.67
N LEU A 539 28.55 1.69 3.78
CA LEU A 539 27.66 0.60 3.41
C LEU A 539 26.39 0.57 4.29
N SER A 540 26.51 0.85 5.58
CA SER A 540 25.36 0.94 6.49
C SER A 540 24.40 2.04 6.07
N ILE A 541 24.91 3.20 5.66
CA ILE A 541 24.08 4.29 5.16
C ILE A 541 23.39 3.89 3.85
N ILE A 542 24.12 3.30 2.90
CA ILE A 542 23.56 2.84 1.61
C ILE A 542 22.47 1.79 1.82
N VAL A 543 22.74 0.78 2.64
CA VAL A 543 21.84 -0.35 2.91
C VAL A 543 20.60 0.07 3.69
N GLY A 544 20.78 0.95 4.68
CA GLY A 544 19.69 1.39 5.55
C GLY A 544 18.76 2.42 4.91
N ALA A 545 19.25 3.14 3.91
CA ALA A 545 18.52 4.28 3.39
C ALA A 545 17.16 3.85 2.81
N ARG A 546 16.11 4.61 3.12
CA ARG A 546 14.74 4.32 2.66
C ARG A 546 14.55 4.53 1.16
N ARG A 547 15.46 5.31 0.56
CA ARG A 547 15.63 5.53 -0.87
C ARG A 547 17.11 5.73 -1.15
N PRO A 548 17.59 5.51 -2.38
CA PRO A 548 18.94 5.90 -2.78
C PRO A 548 19.21 7.37 -2.44
N LEU A 549 20.34 7.63 -1.77
CA LEU A 549 20.77 8.98 -1.44
C LEU A 549 21.49 9.60 -2.63
N LYS A 550 21.22 10.87 -2.89
CA LYS A 550 22.01 11.68 -3.82
C LYS A 550 23.43 11.83 -3.27
N SER A 551 24.40 12.05 -4.14
CA SER A 551 25.82 12.20 -3.76
C SER A 551 26.04 13.27 -2.68
N ARG A 552 25.31 14.39 -2.74
CA ARG A 552 25.40 15.47 -1.73
C ARG A 552 24.74 15.10 -0.40
N GLU A 553 23.66 14.31 -0.44
CA GLU A 553 23.01 13.78 0.75
C GLU A 553 23.92 12.78 1.46
N MET A 554 24.54 11.88 0.68
CA MET A 554 25.50 10.91 1.18
C MET A 554 26.73 11.57 1.80
N ASP A 555 27.29 12.60 1.16
CA ASP A 555 28.45 13.35 1.69
C ASP A 555 28.15 13.88 3.10
N VAL A 556 26.99 14.52 3.28
CA VAL A 556 26.55 15.06 4.57
C VAL A 556 26.33 13.96 5.60
N ALA A 557 25.59 12.90 5.25
CA ALA A 557 25.31 11.79 6.15
C ALA A 557 26.59 11.08 6.59
N PHE A 558 27.52 10.86 5.66
CA PHE A 558 28.78 10.19 5.94
C PHE A 558 29.70 11.05 6.81
N ARG A 559 29.77 12.36 6.58
CA ARG A 559 30.56 13.27 7.43
C ARG A 559 30.03 13.37 8.84
N LEU A 560 28.70 13.40 9.01
CA LEU A 560 28.09 13.31 10.34
C LEU A 560 28.50 12.02 11.05
N ALA A 561 28.55 10.90 10.33
CA ALA A 561 28.97 9.63 10.89
C ALA A 561 30.47 9.59 11.28
N LEU A 562 31.30 10.45 10.66
CA LEU A 562 32.73 10.54 10.93
C LEU A 562 33.11 11.61 11.96
N GLY A 563 32.21 12.53 12.28
CA GLY A 563 32.51 13.73 13.06
C GLY A 563 31.62 13.86 14.29
N ASP A 564 32.19 13.64 15.48
CA ASP A 564 31.46 13.72 16.76
C ASP A 564 31.03 15.14 17.18
N SER A 565 31.38 16.19 16.43
CA SER A 565 31.24 17.59 16.91
C SER A 565 30.76 18.60 15.88
N SER A 566 30.27 18.17 14.71
CA SER A 566 29.71 19.10 13.72
C SER A 566 28.40 19.70 14.23
N ARG A 567 28.37 21.02 14.43
CA ARG A 567 27.18 21.75 14.89
C ARG A 567 26.53 22.56 13.77
N THR A 568 27.28 22.85 12.71
CA THR A 568 26.79 23.61 11.56
C THR A 568 27.04 22.92 10.21
N MET A 569 26.32 23.32 9.16
CA MET A 569 26.59 22.95 7.78
C MET A 569 27.95 23.46 7.31
N GLU A 570 28.44 24.56 7.87
CA GLU A 570 29.78 25.06 7.58
C GLU A 570 30.86 24.10 8.12
N ASP A 571 30.66 23.53 9.30
CA ASP A 571 31.56 22.49 9.84
C ASP A 571 31.60 21.25 8.94
N LEU A 572 30.46 20.85 8.40
CA LEU A 572 30.36 19.70 7.49
C LEU A 572 30.99 19.99 6.12
N LYS A 573 31.00 21.25 5.67
CA LYS A 573 31.63 21.67 4.40
C LYS A 573 33.15 21.76 4.47
N LYS A 574 33.77 21.61 5.65
CA LYS A 574 35.23 21.63 5.80
C LYS A 574 35.83 20.42 5.04
N GLY A 575 36.54 20.71 3.95
CA GLY A 575 37.14 19.72 3.05
C GLY A 575 36.27 19.43 1.83
N LYS A 576 36.84 19.54 0.63
CA LYS A 576 36.17 19.10 -0.61
C LYS A 576 36.36 17.59 -0.76
N MET A 577 35.29 16.83 -0.65
CA MET A 577 35.27 15.40 -0.99
C MET A 577 34.25 15.20 -2.09
N ASP A 578 34.69 14.69 -3.24
CA ASP A 578 33.75 14.18 -4.23
C ASP A 578 33.26 12.81 -3.75
N MET A 579 32.04 12.78 -3.21
CA MET A 579 31.47 11.57 -2.64
C MET A 579 31.26 10.47 -3.69
N LYS A 580 31.05 10.80 -4.97
CA LYS A 580 30.93 9.80 -6.05
C LYS A 580 32.26 9.10 -6.25
N LEU A 581 33.34 9.88 -6.37
CA LEU A 581 34.70 9.34 -6.51
C LEU A 581 35.12 8.59 -5.25
N TYR A 582 34.88 9.16 -4.07
CA TYR A 582 35.23 8.51 -2.80
C TYR A 582 34.53 7.16 -2.61
N ALA A 583 33.22 7.07 -2.90
CA ALA A 583 32.50 5.81 -2.82
C ALA A 583 33.03 4.79 -3.85
N ARG A 584 33.32 5.23 -5.08
CA ARG A 584 33.95 4.39 -6.12
C ARG A 584 35.35 3.92 -5.72
N ASP A 585 36.15 4.76 -5.08
CA ASP A 585 37.51 4.40 -4.68
C ASP A 585 37.52 3.47 -3.46
N LEU A 586 36.64 3.72 -2.48
CA LEU A 586 36.58 2.96 -1.24
C LEU A 586 35.87 1.61 -1.41
N LEU A 587 34.71 1.60 -2.07
CA LEU A 587 33.86 0.41 -2.21
C LEU A 587 33.98 -0.26 -3.58
N ARG A 588 34.69 0.37 -4.52
CA ARG A 588 35.03 -0.19 -5.84
C ARG A 588 33.80 -0.73 -6.56
N LEU A 589 33.79 -2.02 -6.83
CA LEU A 589 32.81 -2.70 -7.67
C LEU A 589 31.53 -3.06 -6.92
N PHE A 590 31.51 -2.80 -5.62
CA PHE A 590 30.37 -3.08 -4.76
C PHE A 590 29.23 -2.07 -4.95
N VAL A 591 29.56 -0.88 -5.45
CA VAL A 591 28.61 0.21 -5.70
C VAL A 591 28.72 0.71 -7.13
N TYR A 592 27.65 1.29 -7.64
CA TYR A 592 27.69 2.14 -8.82
C TYR A 592 27.01 3.48 -8.53
N VAL A 593 27.38 4.48 -9.32
CA VAL A 593 26.76 5.81 -9.25
C VAL A 593 26.00 6.02 -10.54
N ASP A 594 24.71 6.33 -10.42
CA ASP A 594 23.90 6.77 -11.56
C ASP A 594 24.22 8.23 -11.85
N GLU A 595 24.81 8.49 -13.01
CA GLU A 595 25.22 9.86 -13.40
C GLU A 595 24.01 10.77 -13.67
N LYS A 596 22.84 10.21 -14.02
CA LYS A 596 21.65 11.02 -14.30
C LYS A 596 20.99 11.53 -13.02
N SER A 597 20.75 10.63 -12.08
CA SER A 597 20.10 10.97 -10.80
C SER A 597 21.08 11.40 -9.71
N GLU A 598 22.39 11.26 -9.96
CA GLU A 598 23.47 11.48 -8.99
C GLU A 598 23.36 10.64 -7.72
N THR A 599 22.72 9.48 -7.79
CA THR A 599 22.49 8.60 -6.63
C THR A 599 23.47 7.43 -6.59
N ILE A 600 23.79 6.97 -5.38
CA ILE A 600 24.71 5.85 -5.12
C ILE A 600 23.91 4.60 -4.81
N HIS A 601 24.21 3.50 -5.50
CA HIS A 601 23.49 2.23 -5.41
C HIS A 601 24.45 1.09 -5.15
N LEU A 602 23.96 0.03 -4.51
CA LEU A 602 24.63 -1.27 -4.52
C LEU A 602 24.61 -1.85 -5.93
N ILE A 603 25.62 -2.63 -6.29
CA ILE A 603 25.72 -3.26 -7.61
C ILE A 603 24.52 -4.16 -7.95
N HIS A 604 23.93 -4.77 -6.93
CA HIS A 604 22.75 -5.62 -7.04
C HIS A 604 22.12 -5.88 -5.66
N GLN A 605 20.84 -6.26 -5.62
CA GLN A 605 20.14 -6.60 -4.38
C GLN A 605 20.80 -7.74 -3.58
N THR A 606 21.43 -8.69 -4.28
CA THR A 606 22.21 -9.78 -3.65
C THR A 606 23.40 -9.26 -2.84
N ALA A 607 23.89 -8.05 -3.11
CA ALA A 607 24.94 -7.42 -2.31
C ALA A 607 24.41 -6.98 -0.93
N LYS A 608 23.15 -6.53 -0.86
CA LYS A 608 22.45 -6.23 0.41
C LYS A 608 22.24 -7.51 1.20
N GLU A 609 21.73 -8.57 0.55
CA GLU A 609 21.51 -9.89 1.14
C GLU A 609 22.81 -10.52 1.67
N PHE A 610 23.94 -10.28 1.00
CA PHE A 610 25.25 -10.71 1.44
C PHE A 610 25.72 -9.97 2.71
N LEU A 611 25.51 -8.65 2.79
CA LEU A 611 25.97 -7.83 3.92
C LEU A 611 25.09 -7.95 5.16
N VAL A 612 23.77 -8.07 4.99
CA VAL A 612 22.80 -7.98 6.09
C VAL A 612 22.50 -9.37 6.65
N SER A 613 22.65 -9.52 7.96
CA SER A 613 22.20 -10.71 8.68
C SER A 613 20.69 -10.67 8.94
N ASN A 614 20.00 -11.80 8.73
CA ASN A 614 18.62 -12.00 9.19
C ASN A 614 18.53 -12.44 10.66
N SER A 615 19.67 -12.66 11.33
CA SER A 615 19.73 -12.99 12.76
C SER A 615 20.25 -11.81 13.58
N ASP A 616 19.56 -11.48 14.68
CA ASP A 616 20.01 -10.52 15.70
C ASP A 616 21.27 -10.99 16.45
N LEU A 617 21.68 -12.25 16.23
CA LEU A 617 22.95 -12.77 16.69
C LEU A 617 24.06 -12.19 15.82
N ASP A 618 24.95 -11.45 16.46
CA ASP A 618 26.20 -10.96 15.88
C ASP A 618 27.07 -12.17 15.51
N LEU A 619 26.86 -12.70 14.31
CA LEU A 619 27.67 -13.74 13.69
C LEU A 619 28.91 -13.12 13.05
N SER A 620 29.49 -12.07 13.66
CA SER A 620 30.74 -11.44 13.22
C SER A 620 31.88 -12.44 13.25
N GLY A 621 31.93 -13.29 12.22
CA GLY A 621 33.15 -13.91 11.75
C GLY A 621 34.08 -12.82 11.22
N SER A 622 35.30 -13.22 10.89
CA SER A 622 36.33 -12.33 10.35
C SER A 622 36.06 -11.76 8.94
N GLY A 623 34.90 -12.05 8.34
CA GLY A 623 34.54 -11.70 6.96
C GLY A 623 33.45 -10.62 6.83
N TRP A 624 33.15 -10.22 5.60
CA TRP A 624 32.15 -9.19 5.29
C TRP A 624 30.72 -9.71 5.17
N LYS A 625 30.54 -11.01 4.90
CA LYS A 625 29.22 -11.63 4.88
C LYS A 625 28.54 -11.46 6.24
N HIS A 626 27.29 -10.96 6.24
CA HIS A 626 26.51 -10.68 7.44
C HIS A 626 27.20 -9.73 8.44
N SER A 627 28.14 -8.91 7.97
CA SER A 627 28.86 -7.92 8.79
C SER A 627 28.00 -6.74 9.23
N LEU A 628 26.81 -6.56 8.65
CA LEU A 628 25.84 -5.55 9.04
C LEU A 628 24.59 -6.23 9.62
N THR A 629 24.02 -5.62 10.65
CA THR A 629 22.73 -6.04 11.22
C THR A 629 21.66 -4.99 10.92
N GLU A 630 20.41 -5.42 10.76
CA GLU A 630 19.28 -4.49 10.58
C GLU A 630 19.22 -3.48 11.75
N ARG A 631 19.40 -3.97 12.98
CA ARG A 631 19.51 -3.16 14.20
C ARG A 631 20.55 -2.05 14.10
N SER A 632 21.80 -2.37 13.74
CA SER A 632 22.89 -1.39 13.68
C SER A 632 22.66 -0.35 12.59
N VAL A 633 22.12 -0.78 11.45
CA VAL A 633 21.84 0.08 10.30
C VAL A 633 20.74 1.10 10.63
N GLU A 634 19.66 0.67 11.28
CA GLU A 634 18.59 1.55 11.73
C GLU A 634 19.06 2.56 12.79
N LEU A 635 19.92 2.12 13.72
CA LEU A 635 20.51 2.99 14.73
C LEU A 635 21.36 4.10 14.12
N ILE A 636 22.26 3.75 13.20
CA ILE A 636 23.10 4.73 12.50
C ILE A 636 22.22 5.75 11.79
N LEU A 637 21.24 5.33 11.00
CA LEU A 637 20.41 6.30 10.26
C LEU A 637 19.49 7.12 11.16
N ALA A 638 18.95 6.55 12.24
CA ALA A 638 18.21 7.33 13.22
C ALA A 638 19.09 8.43 13.83
N LEU A 639 20.31 8.09 14.25
CA LEU A 639 21.27 9.04 14.82
C LEU A 639 21.63 10.14 13.82
N LEU A 640 22.03 9.78 12.60
CA LEU A 640 22.44 10.76 11.58
C LEU A 640 21.30 11.73 11.23
N CYS A 641 20.07 11.23 11.08
CA CYS A 641 18.96 12.09 10.77
C CYS A 641 18.60 13.02 11.94
N VAL A 642 18.64 12.52 13.18
CA VAL A 642 18.38 13.34 14.38
C VAL A 642 19.48 14.38 14.56
N GLN A 643 20.76 14.00 14.47
CA GLN A 643 21.89 14.93 14.54
C GLN A 643 21.79 16.02 13.48
N TYR A 644 21.45 15.65 12.24
CA TYR A 644 21.27 16.63 11.16
C TYR A 644 20.16 17.64 11.48
N VAL A 645 18.99 17.17 11.92
CA VAL A 645 17.85 18.05 12.27
C VAL A 645 18.19 18.98 13.45
N LEU A 646 19.18 18.61 14.27
CA LEU A 646 19.65 19.39 15.42
C LEU A 646 20.81 20.36 15.11
N LEU A 647 21.24 20.50 13.85
CA LEU A 647 22.24 21.51 13.48
C LEU A 647 21.76 22.93 13.81
N GLU A 648 22.71 23.78 14.21
CA GLU A 648 22.47 25.16 14.62
C GLU A 648 22.02 26.06 13.45
N ASP A 649 22.29 25.68 12.19
CA ASP A 649 21.86 26.44 11.01
C ASP A 649 20.34 26.56 10.86
N PHE A 650 19.58 25.68 11.50
CA PHE A 650 18.11 25.67 11.43
C PHE A 650 17.47 26.64 12.45
N VAL A 651 18.23 27.58 13.00
CA VAL A 651 17.71 28.70 13.81
C VAL A 651 16.92 29.66 12.91
N VAL A 652 15.68 29.92 13.34
CA VAL A 652 14.62 30.62 12.60
C VAL A 652 15.04 32.02 12.15
N ASN A 653 15.45 32.16 10.88
CA ASN A 653 15.14 33.36 10.12
C ASN A 653 13.78 33.13 9.47
N ARG A 654 12.73 33.75 10.03
CA ARG A 654 11.39 33.80 9.40
C ARG A 654 11.56 34.53 8.06
N GLY A 655 11.78 33.80 6.97
CA GLY A 655 11.89 34.36 5.63
C GLY A 655 12.89 33.67 4.69
N GLU A 656 13.85 32.87 5.17
CA GLU A 656 14.70 32.08 4.27
C GLU A 656 13.97 30.79 3.86
N HIS A 657 13.60 30.71 2.58
CA HIS A 657 13.07 29.48 1.99
C HIS A 657 14.14 28.38 2.05
N TYR A 658 13.69 27.13 2.28
CA TYR A 658 14.54 25.96 2.12
C TYR A 658 15.24 25.99 0.76
N HIS A 659 16.58 25.94 0.78
CA HIS A 659 17.40 25.81 -0.41
C HIS A 659 18.07 24.43 -0.39
N GLU A 660 17.64 23.54 -1.28
CA GLU A 660 18.20 22.17 -1.43
C GLU A 660 19.74 22.18 -1.59
N ASN A 661 20.28 23.22 -2.23
CA ASN A 661 21.72 23.41 -2.38
C ASN A 661 22.46 23.72 -1.06
N LYS A 662 21.80 24.37 -0.09
CA LYS A 662 22.38 24.72 1.21
C LYS A 662 22.23 23.55 2.20
N TYR A 663 21.11 22.83 2.12
CA TYR A 663 20.75 21.73 3.04
C TYR A 663 20.34 20.45 2.29
N PRO A 664 21.30 19.71 1.69
CA PRO A 664 20.98 18.58 0.83
C PRO A 664 20.25 17.44 1.55
N PHE A 665 20.68 17.08 2.76
CA PHE A 665 20.14 15.93 3.50
C PHE A 665 18.83 16.21 4.26
N PHE A 666 18.36 17.46 4.27
CA PHE A 666 17.21 17.89 5.06
C PHE A 666 15.92 17.14 4.73
N HIS A 667 15.60 17.01 3.44
CA HIS A 667 14.36 16.35 3.03
C HIS A 667 14.37 14.88 3.44
N TYR A 668 15.50 14.18 3.23
CA TYR A 668 15.65 12.81 3.67
C TYR A 668 15.53 12.69 5.20
N ALA A 669 16.33 13.45 5.94
CA ALA A 669 16.39 13.37 7.40
C ALA A 669 15.01 13.62 8.03
N THR A 670 14.34 14.71 7.66
CA THR A 670 13.04 15.11 8.23
C THR A 670 11.91 14.13 7.93
N ILE A 671 11.93 13.48 6.76
CA ILE A 671 10.93 12.49 6.37
C ILE A 671 11.20 11.13 7.02
N TYR A 672 12.45 10.68 7.04
CA TYR A 672 12.75 9.27 7.34
C TYR A 672 13.22 9.02 8.77
N TRP A 673 13.75 10.01 9.50
CA TRP A 673 14.13 9.84 10.92
C TRP A 673 13.04 9.21 11.80
N PRO A 674 11.73 9.58 11.69
CA PRO A 674 10.73 9.03 12.59
C PRO A 674 10.57 7.53 12.35
N SER A 675 10.78 7.09 11.11
CA SER A 675 10.65 5.71 10.71
C SER A 675 11.89 4.86 11.02
N HIS A 676 13.08 5.45 10.99
CA HIS A 676 14.30 4.81 11.50
C HIS A 676 14.20 4.63 13.00
N TYR A 677 13.81 5.68 13.74
CA TYR A 677 13.58 5.60 15.18
C TYR A 677 12.54 4.54 15.55
N ARG A 678 11.43 4.43 14.81
CA ARG A 678 10.41 3.41 15.05
C ARG A 678 10.91 1.98 14.81
N ALA A 679 11.83 1.79 13.87
CA ALA A 679 12.41 0.48 13.56
C ALA A 679 13.46 0.01 14.60
N LEU A 680 13.93 0.90 15.48
CA LEU A 680 14.89 0.54 16.52
C LEU A 680 14.35 -0.50 17.51
N HIS A 681 15.25 -1.37 17.98
CA HIS A 681 14.98 -2.28 19.09
C HIS A 681 14.79 -1.51 20.40
N ALA A 682 14.10 -2.11 21.36
CA ALA A 682 13.74 -1.47 22.63
C ALA A 682 14.96 -0.91 23.40
N PHE A 683 16.10 -1.62 23.37
CA PHE A 683 17.33 -1.15 24.01
C PHE A 683 17.88 0.13 23.38
N ASP A 684 17.97 0.19 22.04
CA ASP A 684 18.51 1.37 21.35
C ASP A 684 17.53 2.54 21.40
N LYS A 685 16.22 2.27 21.33
CA LYS A 685 15.19 3.28 21.60
C LYS A 685 15.41 3.90 22.97
N LYS A 686 15.60 3.09 24.02
CA LYS A 686 15.85 3.58 25.37
C LYS A 686 17.10 4.47 25.46
N ALA A 687 18.16 4.14 24.71
CA ALA A 687 19.38 4.96 24.66
C ALA A 687 19.17 6.30 23.93
N MET A 688 18.45 6.30 22.79
CA MET A 688 18.15 7.50 22.03
C MET A 688 17.00 8.34 22.61
N PHE A 689 16.14 7.72 23.43
CA PHE A 689 14.91 8.30 23.95
C PHE A 689 15.14 9.65 24.65
N PRO A 690 16.12 9.82 25.56
CA PRO A 690 16.34 11.12 26.21
C PRO A 690 16.69 12.23 25.22
N LEU A 691 17.49 11.93 24.19
CA LEU A 691 17.88 12.88 23.16
C LEU A 691 16.66 13.28 22.31
N VAL A 692 15.95 12.29 21.77
CA VAL A 692 14.77 12.53 20.92
C VAL A 692 13.68 13.26 21.70
N LEU A 693 13.44 12.85 22.94
CA LEU A 693 12.46 13.49 23.80
C LEU A 693 12.84 14.95 24.10
N ARG A 694 14.06 15.19 24.61
CA ARG A 694 14.50 16.53 25.03
C ARG A 694 14.61 17.51 23.87
N GLU A 695 15.06 17.04 22.71
CA GLU A 695 15.42 17.92 21.60
C GLU A 695 14.30 18.05 20.56
N LEU A 696 13.49 16.99 20.33
CA LEU A 696 12.49 16.94 19.27
C LEU A 696 11.04 16.90 19.77
N TYR A 697 10.78 16.61 21.05
CA TYR A 697 9.42 16.51 21.61
C TYR A 697 9.19 17.31 22.90
N ASN A 698 10.17 18.07 23.37
CA ASN A 698 10.02 18.89 24.56
C ASN A 698 9.36 20.24 24.24
N ASP A 699 8.09 20.38 24.61
CA ASP A 699 7.32 21.62 24.46
C ASP A 699 7.79 22.74 25.42
N GLU A 700 8.55 22.40 26.48
CA GLU A 700 9.02 23.30 27.54
C GLU A 700 10.53 23.57 27.41
N GLY A 701 10.91 24.63 26.68
CA GLY A 701 12.31 25.04 26.55
C GLY A 701 12.66 25.62 25.19
N GLU A 702 13.82 26.29 25.10
CA GLU A 702 14.26 27.12 23.96
C GLU A 702 14.09 26.47 22.58
N ASN A 703 13.16 27.00 21.78
CA ASN A 703 13.08 27.00 20.31
C ASN A 703 13.28 25.67 19.51
N ARG A 704 13.74 24.53 20.05
CA ARG A 704 14.11 23.30 19.29
C ARG A 704 12.91 22.48 18.86
N TYR A 705 11.96 22.22 19.75
CA TYR A 705 10.69 21.61 19.39
C TYR A 705 9.93 22.47 18.37
N GLY A 706 9.85 23.79 18.61
CA GLY A 706 9.25 24.74 17.67
C GLY A 706 9.88 24.70 16.27
N ARG A 707 11.22 24.58 16.20
CA ARG A 707 11.98 24.35 14.95
C ARG A 707 11.54 23.06 14.27
N PHE A 708 11.64 21.92 14.98
CA PHE A 708 11.30 20.61 14.43
C PHE A 708 9.86 20.53 13.94
N LYS A 709 8.93 21.08 14.71
CA LYS A 709 7.51 21.20 14.36
C LYS A 709 7.30 22.01 13.08
N THR A 710 7.95 23.15 12.95
CA THR A 710 7.85 24.02 11.76
C THR A 710 8.34 23.27 10.52
N ILE A 711 9.52 22.67 10.63
CA ILE A 711 10.14 21.85 9.58
C ILE A 711 9.24 20.68 9.17
N THR A 712 8.68 19.96 10.15
CA THR A 712 7.79 18.81 9.90
C THR A 712 6.52 19.24 9.17
N ASN A 713 5.95 20.41 9.53
CA ASN A 713 4.78 20.95 8.86
C ASN A 713 5.07 21.42 7.43
N GLU A 714 6.24 21.99 7.16
CA GLU A 714 6.66 22.36 5.80
C GLU A 714 6.81 21.13 4.90
N VAL A 715 7.41 20.06 5.40
CA VAL A 715 7.77 18.89 4.58
C VAL A 715 6.64 17.87 4.46
N ARG A 716 5.85 17.66 5.52
CA ARG A 716 4.82 16.60 5.56
C ARG A 716 3.39 17.07 5.74
N LYS A 717 3.16 18.38 5.97
CA LYS A 717 1.86 19.02 6.24
C LYS A 717 0.96 18.14 7.12
N ILE A 718 1.08 18.27 8.45
CA ILE A 718 0.13 17.63 9.35
C ILE A 718 -1.27 18.20 9.04
N PRO A 719 -2.24 17.38 8.59
CA PRO A 719 -3.53 17.88 8.12
C PRO A 719 -4.24 18.72 9.17
N ASP A 720 -4.85 19.83 8.74
CA ASP A 720 -5.73 20.69 9.55
C ASP A 720 -5.09 21.16 10.87
N SER A 721 -3.76 21.31 10.88
CA SER A 721 -2.98 21.60 12.08
C SER A 721 -2.25 22.93 11.94
N ARG A 722 -2.80 24.00 12.52
CA ARG A 722 -2.11 25.29 12.61
C ARG A 722 -0.98 25.27 13.64
N ASN A 723 -1.05 24.43 14.67
CA ASN A 723 -0.07 24.42 15.75
C ASN A 723 0.06 23.05 16.49
N PRO A 724 0.50 21.96 15.83
CA PRO A 724 0.55 20.62 16.45
C PRO A 724 1.45 20.53 17.69
N ARG A 725 0.94 19.99 18.81
CA ARG A 725 1.74 19.73 20.03
C ARG A 725 2.48 18.39 19.97
N SER A 726 3.42 18.17 20.89
CA SER A 726 4.29 16.98 20.93
C SER A 726 3.51 15.67 20.78
N ILE A 727 2.36 15.55 21.46
CA ILE A 727 1.47 14.38 21.38
C ILE A 727 0.92 14.11 19.97
N HIS A 728 0.59 15.15 19.21
CA HIS A 728 0.09 15.02 17.84
C HIS A 728 1.18 14.53 16.89
N VAL A 729 2.39 15.08 17.06
CA VAL A 729 3.54 14.72 16.24
C VAL A 729 3.97 13.28 16.55
N ALA A 730 3.95 12.88 17.83
CA ALA A 730 4.28 11.53 18.27
C ALA A 730 3.26 10.51 17.73
N ALA A 731 1.97 10.84 17.78
CA ALA A 731 0.91 9.98 17.24
C ALA A 731 0.97 9.87 15.71
N PHE A 732 1.22 10.98 15.02
CA PHE A 732 1.37 11.01 13.56
C PHE A 732 2.59 10.21 13.07
N HIS A 733 3.65 10.11 13.88
CA HIS A 733 4.84 9.32 13.56
C HIS A 733 4.84 7.90 14.14
N GLY A 734 3.87 7.57 14.99
CA GLY A 734 3.76 6.26 15.64
C GLY A 734 4.90 5.98 16.62
N HIS A 735 5.23 6.95 17.47
CA HIS A 735 6.27 6.83 18.51
C HIS A 735 5.64 6.46 19.85
N ASP A 736 5.33 5.17 20.01
CA ASP A 736 4.57 4.63 21.15
C ASP A 736 5.23 4.89 22.51
N ASP A 737 6.56 4.84 22.57
CA ASP A 737 7.35 5.13 23.77
C ASP A 737 7.29 6.61 24.18
N ILE A 738 7.40 7.52 23.22
CA ILE A 738 7.26 8.96 23.44
C ILE A 738 5.83 9.28 23.87
N LEU A 739 4.85 8.66 23.20
CA LEU A 739 3.45 8.83 23.52
C LEU A 739 3.14 8.36 24.95
N LYS A 740 3.66 7.20 25.37
CA LYS A 740 3.53 6.71 26.75
C LYS A 740 4.08 7.73 27.75
N TRP A 741 5.26 8.28 27.51
CA TRP A 741 5.85 9.28 28.40
C TRP A 741 5.02 10.58 28.47
N LEU A 742 4.53 11.07 27.33
CA LEU A 742 3.68 12.27 27.27
C LEU A 742 2.37 12.08 28.07
N LEU A 743 1.77 10.89 27.99
CA LEU A 743 0.53 10.57 28.69
C LEU A 743 0.73 10.26 30.17
N GLU A 744 1.77 9.53 30.53
CA GLU A 744 1.95 9.02 31.91
C GLU A 744 2.76 9.97 32.79
N VAL A 745 3.77 10.62 32.23
CA VAL A 745 4.69 11.51 32.98
C VAL A 745 4.26 12.96 32.87
N LYS A 746 4.08 13.48 31.65
CA LYS A 746 3.61 14.85 31.42
C LYS A 746 2.10 15.02 31.64
N ARG A 747 1.35 13.92 31.68
CA ARG A 747 -0.11 13.92 31.87
C ARG A 747 -0.84 14.83 30.86
N ILE A 748 -0.34 14.85 29.62
CA ILE A 748 -1.01 15.55 28.52
C ILE A 748 -2.36 14.87 28.25
N ASP A 749 -3.39 15.65 27.96
CA ASP A 749 -4.69 15.10 27.56
C ASP A 749 -4.53 14.24 26.31
N VAL A 750 -4.92 12.97 26.41
CA VAL A 750 -4.89 12.00 25.30
C VAL A 750 -5.70 12.45 24.08
N ASN A 751 -6.61 13.39 24.30
CA ASN A 751 -7.53 13.92 23.31
C ASN A 751 -7.27 15.36 22.91
N GLU A 752 -6.08 15.87 23.23
CA GLU A 752 -5.65 17.20 22.84
C GLU A 752 -5.90 17.42 21.34
N THR A 753 -6.58 18.50 20.96
CA THR A 753 -6.86 18.79 19.55
C THR A 753 -5.77 19.66 18.92
N THR A 754 -5.53 19.51 17.62
CA THR A 754 -4.47 20.27 16.92
C THR A 754 -4.70 21.78 16.92
N THR A 755 -5.97 22.20 17.05
CA THR A 755 -6.38 23.59 17.21
C THR A 755 -7.60 23.70 18.13
N ILE A 756 -7.98 24.93 18.50
CA ILE A 756 -9.19 25.24 19.28
C ILE A 756 -10.46 25.12 18.40
N VAL A 757 -10.30 25.02 17.07
CA VAL A 757 -11.42 24.92 16.13
C VAL A 757 -12.08 23.54 16.26
N TYR A 758 -13.41 23.54 16.38
CA TYR A 758 -14.23 22.33 16.45
C TYR A 758 -14.01 21.41 15.24
N GLY A 759 -13.83 20.11 15.49
CA GLY A 759 -13.54 19.10 14.46
C GLY A 759 -12.06 18.93 14.10
N SER A 760 -11.16 19.62 14.80
CA SER A 760 -9.71 19.44 14.63
C SER A 760 -9.27 18.01 14.97
N PRO A 761 -8.34 17.42 14.20
CA PRO A 761 -7.85 16.07 14.45
C PRO A 761 -7.31 15.88 15.88
N THR A 762 -7.67 14.77 16.52
CA THR A 762 -7.06 14.31 17.78
C THR A 762 -5.80 13.48 17.47
N PRO A 763 -4.99 13.11 18.48
CA PRO A 763 -3.83 12.23 18.25
C PRO A 763 -4.27 10.89 17.66
N LEU A 764 -5.47 10.40 18.03
CA LEU A 764 -6.01 9.16 17.51
C LEU A 764 -6.36 9.25 16.01
N ASP A 765 -6.95 10.37 15.57
CA ASP A 765 -7.22 10.59 14.15
C ASP A 765 -5.93 10.61 13.33
N LEU A 766 -4.87 11.23 13.87
CA LEU A 766 -3.57 11.31 13.21
C LEU A 766 -2.87 9.95 13.12
N ALA A 767 -2.91 9.14 14.18
CA ALA A 767 -2.38 7.78 14.17
C ALA A 767 -3.15 6.88 13.18
N GLY A 768 -4.48 6.96 13.18
CA GLY A 768 -5.35 6.21 12.27
C GLY A 768 -5.11 6.55 10.80
N ARG A 769 -5.04 7.84 10.46
CA ARG A 769 -4.75 8.32 9.08
C ARG A 769 -3.39 7.85 8.56
N ARG A 770 -2.43 7.57 9.45
CA ARG A 770 -1.09 7.08 9.10
C ARG A 770 -0.94 5.56 9.20
N GLY A 771 -2.02 4.85 9.55
CA GLY A 771 -2.03 3.40 9.68
C GLY A 771 -1.14 2.89 10.82
N HIS A 772 -0.98 3.68 11.89
CA HIS A 772 -0.20 3.31 13.06
C HIS A 772 -1.11 2.59 14.07
N GLU A 773 -1.42 1.32 13.79
CA GLU A 773 -2.38 0.51 14.54
C GLU A 773 -2.00 0.37 16.03
N SER A 774 -0.72 0.09 16.35
CA SER A 774 -0.25 -0.02 17.75
C SER A 774 -0.42 1.29 18.51
N THR A 775 -0.09 2.41 17.87
CA THR A 775 -0.25 3.76 18.43
C THR A 775 -1.73 4.11 18.62
N ALA A 776 -2.57 3.80 17.63
CA ALA A 776 -4.01 4.02 17.71
C ALA A 776 -4.63 3.20 18.86
N GLN A 777 -4.21 1.94 19.02
CA GLN A 777 -4.65 1.09 20.13
C GLN A 777 -4.19 1.65 21.48
N LEU A 778 -2.91 2.05 21.62
CA LEU A 778 -2.40 2.67 22.84
C LEU A 778 -3.20 3.92 23.23
N LEU A 779 -3.51 4.79 22.26
CA LEU A 779 -4.34 5.97 22.49
C LEU A 779 -5.74 5.56 22.98
N ARG A 780 -6.38 4.58 22.32
CA ARG A 780 -7.69 4.05 22.72
C ARG A 780 -7.71 3.53 24.16
N GLU A 781 -6.71 2.72 24.52
CA GLU A 781 -6.57 2.16 25.88
C GLU A 781 -6.44 3.25 26.96
N LYS A 782 -5.82 4.38 26.60
CA LYS A 782 -5.68 5.55 27.49
C LYS A 782 -6.89 6.50 27.45
N GLY A 783 -7.99 6.10 26.82
CA GLY A 783 -9.22 6.91 26.72
C GLY A 783 -9.23 7.90 25.55
N GLY A 784 -8.35 7.69 24.58
CA GLY A 784 -8.25 8.41 23.32
C GLY A 784 -9.49 8.21 22.45
N LYS A 785 -9.98 9.31 21.88
CA LYS A 785 -11.19 9.40 21.08
C LYS A 785 -10.89 10.16 19.81
N THR A 786 -11.62 9.84 18.75
CA THR A 786 -11.55 10.57 17.49
C THR A 786 -12.21 11.94 17.67
N ALA A 787 -11.91 12.89 16.79
CA ALA A 787 -12.63 14.17 16.75
C ALA A 787 -14.13 13.97 16.53
N ALA A 788 -14.55 12.85 15.93
CA ALA A 788 -15.96 12.45 15.83
C ALA A 788 -16.55 12.08 17.19
N GLU A 789 -15.83 11.31 18.00
CA GLU A 789 -16.31 10.88 19.32
C GLU A 789 -16.25 12.00 20.37
N PHE A 790 -15.29 12.93 20.29
CA PHE A 790 -15.27 14.13 21.15
C PHE A 790 -16.52 14.99 21.02
N ARG A 791 -17.10 15.01 19.82
CA ARG A 791 -18.35 15.74 19.55
C ARG A 791 -19.52 15.17 20.36
N ASN A 792 -19.51 13.89 20.70
CA ASN A 792 -20.64 13.24 21.38
C ASN A 792 -20.61 13.36 22.92
N LEU A 793 -19.55 13.92 23.53
CA LEU A 793 -19.40 13.97 25.00
C LEU A 793 -19.61 15.34 25.65
N ARG A 794 -19.42 16.45 24.90
CA ARG A 794 -19.67 17.82 25.43
C ARG A 794 -21.13 18.26 25.36
N TYR A 795 -21.91 17.62 24.50
CA TYR A 795 -23.37 17.72 24.50
C TYR A 795 -23.86 16.46 25.20
N GLY A 796 -24.19 16.53 26.49
CA GLY A 796 -24.73 15.38 27.20
C GLY A 796 -25.94 14.81 26.47
N VAL A 797 -25.73 13.70 25.77
CA VAL A 797 -26.73 12.79 25.21
C VAL A 797 -26.47 11.43 25.83
#